data_AF-A0A7V3TYD3-F1
#
_entry.id   AF-A0A7V3TYD3-F1
#
_cell.length_a   1.000
_cell.length_b   1.000
_cell.length_c   1.000
_cell.angle_alpha   90.00
_cell.angle_beta   90.00
_cell.angle_gamma   90.00
#
_symmetry.space_group_name_H-M   'P 1'
#
loop_
_entity.id
_entity.type
_entity.pdbx_description
1 polymer ?
#
loop_
_entity_poly.entity_id
_entity_poly.type
_entity_poly.pdbx_seq_one_letter_code
_entity_poly.pdbx_strand_id
1 'polypeptide(L)'
;MYQLLQNVRNGRLELADIPLPQVGGNRLLVRTEASLISAGTERMVAQLARKGLLGKARARPDLVKKVLTKLQRDGLWATLRSVQQQLDRWMPLGYSCAGEIVAAGPAVRHFRTGQRVACAGAGIANHAEYNAVPELLAAPIPDGVACEDAAYATLGAIALQGIRNADVRVGEYVVVIGLGLLGQLAVQILSAAGCHVAGLDPLAERRELALSYGAAWALPPDEACVAAVRRWSHGLGADAVIITAATASNAPVELAAELARDRARIIMVGVTGMNIPRKPYYEKELTFIVSRSYGPGRYDPSYEDRGHDYPPGYVRWTEQRNLQAFLELVAKGGVRPGVLTTHRFPIDRAAEAFELMLKGKEPYLGIVLTYPQEQAPPARRIDLPAVTAPSAKQTIGVSFVGAGNFSQAVLLPLLKKQSQVAFRGIITASGVTARAVGSKYGFAWCGTDMEEVLRDPDTDVVFIVTRHSQHAPMVCRALQAGKAVFCEKPLAISPQQLEELQATVAKTGGYLMVGFNRRFAPLARELKEFVKGRAPLSVTYRVNAGPIPPDHWLADPAEGGRIIGEACHFFDFFAFLTDSEPTHLERLSPEGVSTRDDGQFLVRYKDGSVCHLIYTTNGSPGFGKERVEVHAGGASAILEDFRLLVLDDGTKRRRKKLWQSDKGHSGAVAAFLDGLRRGAPPPIPYDQLFATADLTLTAAG
;
A
#
# COMPACT_ATOMS: atom_id res chain seq x y z
N MET A 1 19.99 -6.03 -4.55
CA MET A 1 19.23 -6.44 -5.75
C MET A 1 18.81 -5.20 -6.50
N TYR A 2 18.83 -5.26 -7.82
CA TYR A 2 18.44 -4.16 -8.67
C TYR A 2 16.93 -4.13 -8.90
N GLN A 3 16.36 -2.94 -8.76
CA GLN A 3 14.96 -2.66 -9.08
C GLN A 3 14.83 -1.30 -9.77
N LEU A 4 14.05 -1.27 -10.84
CA LEU A 4 13.77 -0.04 -11.57
C LEU A 4 12.71 0.80 -10.84
N LEU A 5 13.08 2.04 -10.51
CA LEU A 5 12.25 3.00 -9.79
C LEU A 5 12.06 4.28 -10.60
N GLN A 6 10.94 4.95 -10.39
CA GLN A 6 10.66 6.28 -10.90
C GLN A 6 10.36 7.26 -9.78
N ASN A 7 11.03 8.41 -9.79
CA ASN A 7 10.74 9.49 -8.87
C ASN A 7 9.41 10.17 -9.23
N VAL A 8 8.47 10.24 -8.28
CA VAL A 8 7.13 10.79 -8.53
C VAL A 8 7.16 12.30 -8.80
N ARG A 9 8.15 13.05 -8.28
CA ARG A 9 8.23 14.51 -8.45
C ARG A 9 8.67 14.89 -9.86
N ASN A 10 9.74 14.29 -10.37
CA ASN A 10 10.40 14.73 -11.61
C ASN A 10 10.42 13.67 -12.73
N GLY A 11 9.97 12.44 -12.46
CA GLY A 11 9.95 11.35 -13.44
C GLY A 11 11.33 10.76 -13.75
N ARG A 12 12.37 11.07 -12.94
CA ARG A 12 13.70 10.48 -13.06
C ARG A 12 13.61 8.97 -12.84
N LEU A 13 14.20 8.20 -13.75
CA LEU A 13 14.36 6.75 -13.61
C LEU A 13 15.67 6.46 -12.88
N GLU A 14 15.67 5.45 -12.03
CA GLU A 14 16.85 4.99 -11.30
C GLU A 14 16.79 3.47 -11.18
N LEU A 15 17.86 2.80 -11.58
CA LEU A 15 18.07 1.40 -11.23
C LEU A 15 18.70 1.36 -9.85
N ALA A 16 17.87 1.15 -8.83
CA ALA A 16 18.30 1.23 -7.44
C ALA A 16 18.77 -0.14 -6.96
N ASP A 17 19.92 -0.17 -6.29
CA ASP A 17 20.31 -1.31 -5.46
C ASP A 17 19.59 -1.24 -4.11
N ILE A 18 18.73 -2.22 -3.87
CA ILE A 18 17.88 -2.32 -2.70
C ILE A 18 18.01 -3.70 -2.03
N PRO A 19 17.77 -3.80 -0.71
CA PRO A 19 17.79 -5.10 -0.04
C PRO A 19 16.64 -5.99 -0.54
N LEU A 20 16.79 -7.33 -0.49
CA LEU A 20 15.70 -8.22 -0.89
C LEU A 20 14.41 -7.95 -0.12
N PRO A 21 13.24 -8.06 -0.75
CA PRO A 21 11.98 -7.98 -0.03
C PRO A 21 11.84 -9.15 0.96
N GLN A 22 11.14 -8.89 2.07
CA GLN A 22 10.81 -9.93 3.04
C GLN A 22 9.74 -10.87 2.46
N VAL A 23 9.89 -12.16 2.72
CA VAL A 23 8.91 -13.21 2.37
C VAL A 23 8.12 -13.53 3.63
N GLY A 24 6.84 -13.16 3.64
CA GLY A 24 5.95 -13.40 4.77
C GLY A 24 4.57 -13.85 4.32
N GLY A 25 3.87 -14.56 5.19
CA GLY A 25 2.50 -15.03 4.95
C GLY A 25 2.41 -15.95 3.72
N ASN A 26 1.54 -15.58 2.78
CA ASN A 26 1.17 -16.29 1.56
C ASN A 26 1.98 -15.83 0.32
N ARG A 27 3.18 -15.26 0.51
CA ARG A 27 4.00 -14.71 -0.58
C ARG A 27 5.10 -15.65 -1.03
N LEU A 28 5.39 -15.62 -2.31
CA LEU A 28 6.48 -16.26 -3.01
C LEU A 28 7.60 -15.25 -3.25
N LEU A 29 8.85 -15.64 -3.05
CA LEU A 29 10.00 -14.89 -3.56
C LEU A 29 10.40 -15.46 -4.90
N VAL A 30 10.23 -14.67 -5.95
CA VAL A 30 10.49 -15.07 -7.32
C VAL A 30 11.74 -14.36 -7.81
N ARG A 31 12.78 -15.12 -8.15
CA ARG A 31 13.93 -14.64 -8.93
C ARG A 31 13.45 -14.45 -10.35
N THR A 32 13.41 -13.19 -10.79
CA THR A 32 12.86 -12.82 -12.09
C THR A 32 13.86 -13.14 -13.19
N GLU A 33 13.41 -13.81 -14.25
CA GLU A 33 14.20 -14.11 -15.44
C GLU A 33 13.86 -13.18 -16.60
N ALA A 34 12.57 -12.82 -16.70
CA ALA A 34 12.06 -11.89 -17.70
C ALA A 34 10.92 -11.05 -17.14
N SER A 35 10.81 -9.81 -17.61
CA SER A 35 9.66 -8.96 -17.33
C SER A 35 9.29 -8.13 -18.54
N LEU A 36 8.01 -7.84 -18.71
CA LEU A 36 7.50 -7.18 -19.91
C LEU A 36 7.17 -5.71 -19.61
N ILE A 37 7.76 -4.80 -20.38
CA ILE A 37 7.36 -3.40 -20.37
C ILE A 37 6.15 -3.21 -21.27
N SER A 38 5.08 -2.65 -20.73
CA SER A 38 3.85 -2.37 -21.49
C SER A 38 3.82 -0.96 -22.06
N ALA A 39 3.78 -0.88 -23.39
CA ALA A 39 3.71 0.35 -24.16
C ALA A 39 2.58 1.31 -23.74
N GLY A 40 1.48 0.81 -23.19
CA GLY A 40 0.32 1.60 -22.77
C GLY A 40 0.46 2.13 -21.35
N THR A 41 0.31 1.25 -20.36
CA THR A 41 0.23 1.63 -18.94
C THR A 41 1.50 2.31 -18.45
N GLU A 42 2.67 1.76 -18.76
CA GLU A 42 3.92 2.28 -18.20
C GLU A 42 4.39 3.56 -18.89
N ARG A 43 4.08 3.71 -20.18
CA ARG A 43 4.24 4.99 -20.88
C ARG A 43 3.38 6.07 -20.24
N MET A 44 2.10 5.77 -19.93
CA MET A 44 1.20 6.72 -19.27
C MET A 44 1.74 7.12 -17.89
N VAL A 45 2.19 6.15 -17.10
CA VAL A 45 2.80 6.38 -15.78
C VAL A 45 4.03 7.28 -15.91
N ALA A 46 4.94 6.96 -16.83
CA ALA A 46 6.16 7.74 -17.04
C ALA A 46 5.90 9.16 -17.56
N GLN A 47 4.95 9.33 -18.48
CA GLN A 47 4.53 10.64 -18.97
C GLN A 47 3.89 11.48 -17.86
N LEU A 48 3.04 10.89 -17.02
CA LEU A 48 2.42 11.58 -15.88
C LEU A 48 3.47 12.04 -14.86
N ALA A 49 4.48 11.22 -14.58
CA ALA A 49 5.56 11.57 -13.66
C ALA A 49 6.42 12.75 -14.13
N ARG A 50 6.57 12.95 -15.46
CA ARG A 50 7.29 14.09 -16.06
C ARG A 50 6.47 15.39 -16.13
N LYS A 51 5.15 15.36 -15.91
CA LYS A 51 4.33 16.60 -15.88
C LYS A 51 4.69 17.49 -14.69
N GLY A 52 4.63 18.81 -14.88
CA GLY A 52 4.68 19.77 -13.78
C GLY A 52 3.50 19.61 -12.81
N LEU A 53 3.57 20.28 -11.64
CA LEU A 53 2.55 20.14 -10.57
C LEU A 53 1.13 20.45 -11.05
N LEU A 54 0.95 21.51 -11.84
CA LEU A 54 -0.34 21.86 -12.46
C LEU A 54 -0.85 20.76 -13.40
N GLY A 55 0.03 20.19 -14.22
CA GLY A 55 -0.30 19.09 -15.11
C GLY A 55 -0.70 17.81 -14.37
N LYS A 56 -0.06 17.53 -13.23
CA LYS A 56 -0.42 16.41 -12.34
C LYS A 56 -1.76 16.65 -11.64
N ALA A 57 -1.99 17.85 -11.15
CA ALA A 57 -3.25 18.23 -10.50
C ALA A 57 -4.44 18.10 -11.48
N ARG A 58 -4.29 18.56 -12.73
CA ARG A 58 -5.33 18.44 -13.77
C ARG A 58 -5.61 16.98 -14.15
N ALA A 59 -4.59 16.13 -14.14
CA ALA A 59 -4.74 14.70 -14.46
C ALA A 59 -5.33 13.87 -13.32
N ARG A 60 -5.28 14.35 -12.07
CA ARG A 60 -5.75 13.65 -10.87
C ARG A 60 -6.61 14.55 -9.98
N PRO A 61 -7.82 14.94 -10.44
CA PRO A 61 -8.72 15.80 -9.67
C PRO A 61 -9.15 15.18 -8.34
N ASP A 62 -9.17 13.85 -8.25
CA ASP A 62 -9.41 13.08 -7.03
C ASP A 62 -8.38 13.40 -5.93
N LEU A 63 -7.10 13.47 -6.29
CA LEU A 63 -6.02 13.80 -5.35
C LEU A 63 -6.11 15.27 -4.91
N VAL A 64 -6.50 16.18 -5.81
CA VAL A 64 -6.73 17.59 -5.46
C VAL A 64 -7.82 17.72 -4.41
N LYS A 65 -8.95 17.02 -4.59
CA LYS A 65 -10.03 16.98 -3.59
C LYS A 65 -9.54 16.48 -2.24
N LYS A 66 -8.76 15.39 -2.21
CA LYS A 66 -8.14 14.86 -0.98
C LYS A 66 -7.21 15.89 -0.30
N VAL A 67 -6.42 16.63 -1.08
CA VAL A 67 -5.55 17.69 -0.55
C VAL A 67 -6.35 18.83 0.05
N LEU A 68 -7.45 19.27 -0.59
CA LEU A 68 -8.34 20.31 -0.06
C LEU A 68 -9.02 19.88 1.25
N THR A 69 -9.53 18.64 1.31
CA THR A 69 -10.10 18.10 2.56
C THR A 69 -9.05 18.03 3.67
N LYS A 70 -7.83 17.61 3.34
CA LYS A 70 -6.72 17.59 4.30
C LYS A 70 -6.30 18.99 4.75
N LEU A 71 -6.31 19.96 3.84
CA LEU A 71 -6.01 21.37 4.13
C LEU A 71 -6.98 21.95 5.17
N GLN A 72 -8.27 21.67 4.99
CA GLN A 72 -9.31 22.10 5.92
C GLN A 72 -9.16 21.44 7.30
N ARG A 73 -8.78 20.16 7.36
CA ARG A 73 -8.69 19.38 8.60
C ARG A 73 -7.38 19.60 9.37
N ASP A 74 -6.25 19.54 8.67
CA ASP A 74 -4.91 19.47 9.27
C ASP A 74 -4.13 20.80 9.12
N GLY A 75 -4.67 21.76 8.37
CA GLY A 75 -4.05 23.05 8.09
C GLY A 75 -3.00 23.02 6.97
N LEU A 76 -2.53 24.21 6.59
CA LEU A 76 -1.65 24.42 5.43
C LEU A 76 -0.32 23.67 5.55
N TRP A 77 0.39 23.85 6.65
CA TRP A 77 1.74 23.32 6.80
C TRP A 77 1.80 21.78 6.86
N ALA A 78 0.84 21.15 7.55
CA ALA A 78 0.76 19.69 7.60
C ALA A 78 0.40 19.10 6.23
N THR A 79 -0.49 19.78 5.50
CA THR A 79 -0.90 19.38 4.16
C THR A 79 0.24 19.53 3.16
N LEU A 80 0.94 20.66 3.16
CA LEU A 80 2.11 20.88 2.30
C LEU A 80 3.18 19.82 2.53
N ARG A 81 3.53 19.52 3.79
CA ARG A 81 4.48 18.45 4.12
C ARG A 81 4.02 17.08 3.61
N SER A 82 2.74 16.76 3.78
CA SER A 82 2.17 15.49 3.28
C SER A 82 2.23 15.38 1.76
N VAL A 83 1.92 16.46 1.04
CA VAL A 83 2.02 16.50 -0.43
C VAL A 83 3.46 16.35 -0.87
N GLN A 84 4.38 17.07 -0.21
CA GLN A 84 5.80 16.99 -0.49
C GLN A 84 6.35 15.56 -0.31
N GLN A 85 5.96 14.87 0.76
CA GLN A 85 6.32 13.47 1.00
C GLN A 85 5.81 12.51 -0.09
N GLN A 86 4.58 12.70 -0.58
CA GLN A 86 4.04 11.87 -1.67
C GLN A 86 4.78 12.12 -2.99
N LEU A 87 5.17 13.37 -3.26
CA LEU A 87 5.94 13.72 -4.44
C LEU A 87 7.39 13.22 -4.37
N ASP A 88 8.01 13.21 -3.19
CA ASP A 88 9.39 12.71 -3.00
C ASP A 88 9.51 11.19 -3.02
N ARG A 89 8.40 10.47 -3.21
CA ARG A 89 8.40 9.01 -3.22
C ARG A 89 9.04 8.45 -4.49
N TRP A 90 9.76 7.36 -4.32
CA TRP A 90 10.18 6.48 -5.41
C TRP A 90 9.13 5.40 -5.64
N MET A 91 8.67 5.27 -6.87
CA MET A 91 7.64 4.33 -7.26
C MET A 91 8.26 3.18 -8.06
N PRO A 92 8.03 1.93 -7.67
CA PRO A 92 8.33 0.76 -8.50
C PRO A 92 7.67 0.84 -9.88
N LEU A 93 8.40 0.42 -10.92
CA LEU A 93 7.85 0.18 -12.25
C LEU A 93 7.71 -1.34 -12.50
N GLY A 94 6.91 -1.71 -13.50
CA GLY A 94 6.58 -3.10 -13.81
C GLY A 94 5.34 -3.62 -13.08
N TYR A 95 4.67 -4.56 -13.75
CA TYR A 95 3.50 -5.28 -13.21
C TYR A 95 3.33 -6.69 -13.77
N SER A 96 4.27 -7.17 -14.59
CA SER A 96 4.23 -8.46 -15.27
C SER A 96 5.63 -9.03 -15.42
N CYS A 97 5.90 -10.15 -14.77
CA CYS A 97 7.20 -10.80 -14.82
C CYS A 97 7.07 -12.33 -14.74
N ALA A 98 8.16 -13.04 -14.99
CA ALA A 98 8.25 -14.48 -14.91
C ALA A 98 9.64 -14.90 -14.42
N GLY A 99 9.69 -16.02 -13.71
CA GLY A 99 10.94 -16.60 -13.22
C GLY A 99 10.72 -17.73 -12.24
N GLU A 100 11.70 -17.97 -11.37
CA GLU A 100 11.75 -19.14 -10.49
C GLU A 100 11.49 -18.78 -9.02
N ILE A 101 10.68 -19.58 -8.34
CA ILE A 101 10.46 -19.45 -6.88
C ILE A 101 11.73 -19.89 -6.14
N VAL A 102 12.34 -18.98 -5.39
CA VAL A 102 13.53 -19.27 -4.57
C VAL A 102 13.22 -19.41 -3.09
N ALA A 103 12.09 -18.88 -2.63
CA ALA A 103 11.58 -19.08 -1.27
C ALA A 103 10.05 -18.89 -1.23
N ALA A 104 9.40 -19.49 -0.25
CA ALA A 104 7.96 -19.36 -0.01
C ALA A 104 7.69 -19.01 1.46
N GLY A 105 6.68 -18.18 1.69
CA GLY A 105 6.21 -17.85 3.02
C GLY A 105 5.48 -19.04 3.66
N PRO A 106 5.36 -19.06 5.01
CA PRO A 106 4.83 -20.21 5.74
C PRO A 106 3.35 -20.50 5.48
N ALA A 107 2.59 -19.56 4.91
CA ALA A 107 1.16 -19.75 4.60
C ALA A 107 0.91 -20.09 3.12
N VAL A 108 1.94 -20.19 2.28
CA VAL A 108 1.82 -20.62 0.88
C VAL A 108 1.43 -22.09 0.84
N ARG A 109 0.46 -22.44 -0.01
CA ARG A 109 -0.08 -23.81 -0.10
C ARG A 109 0.12 -24.48 -1.45
N HIS A 110 0.18 -23.68 -2.52
CA HIS A 110 0.03 -24.20 -3.89
C HIS A 110 1.33 -24.26 -4.71
N PHE A 111 2.45 -23.88 -4.12
CA PHE A 111 3.72 -23.71 -4.83
C PHE A 111 4.90 -24.27 -4.02
N ARG A 112 5.99 -24.57 -4.74
CA ARG A 112 7.25 -25.05 -4.17
C ARG A 112 8.45 -24.29 -4.73
N THR A 113 9.51 -24.18 -3.95
CA THR A 113 10.82 -23.68 -4.42
C THR A 113 11.30 -24.49 -5.63
N GLY A 114 11.95 -23.82 -6.59
CA GLY A 114 12.42 -24.37 -7.86
C GLY A 114 11.38 -24.33 -8.99
N GLN A 115 10.12 -24.00 -8.70
CA GLN A 115 9.07 -23.95 -9.71
C GLN A 115 9.08 -22.61 -10.47
N ARG A 116 8.91 -22.68 -11.79
CA ARG A 116 8.77 -21.51 -12.67
C ARG A 116 7.33 -20.98 -12.63
N VAL A 117 7.20 -19.66 -12.47
CA VAL A 117 5.91 -18.97 -12.35
C VAL A 117 5.88 -17.65 -13.13
N ALA A 118 4.72 -17.32 -13.68
CA ALA A 118 4.40 -15.98 -14.17
C ALA A 118 3.68 -15.21 -13.06
N CYS A 119 4.00 -13.93 -12.89
CA CYS A 119 3.54 -13.09 -11.80
C CYS A 119 2.87 -11.81 -12.33
N ALA A 120 1.86 -11.36 -11.60
CA ALA A 120 1.09 -10.15 -11.91
C ALA A 120 1.03 -9.19 -10.72
N GLY A 121 0.69 -7.92 -11.03
CA GLY A 121 0.32 -6.92 -10.03
C GLY A 121 1.24 -5.71 -10.03
N ALA A 122 0.66 -4.52 -10.21
CA ALA A 122 1.41 -3.27 -10.15
C ALA A 122 1.88 -2.99 -8.71
N GLY A 123 3.18 -2.75 -8.53
CA GLY A 123 3.80 -2.65 -7.20
C GLY A 123 4.14 -4.00 -6.58
N ILE A 124 3.86 -5.11 -7.27
CA ILE A 124 4.09 -6.49 -6.79
C ILE A 124 5.05 -7.22 -7.75
N ALA A 125 4.66 -7.40 -9.01
CA ALA A 125 5.46 -8.02 -10.08
C ALA A 125 6.27 -6.94 -10.83
N ASN A 126 7.21 -6.33 -10.13
CA ASN A 126 7.97 -5.18 -10.60
C ASN A 126 9.12 -5.57 -11.54
N HIS A 127 9.67 -4.58 -12.25
CA HIS A 127 10.94 -4.70 -12.96
C HIS A 127 12.10 -4.73 -11.95
N ALA A 128 12.37 -5.92 -11.43
CA ALA A 128 13.28 -6.15 -10.32
C ALA A 128 13.85 -7.57 -10.40
N GLU A 129 15.08 -7.78 -9.92
CA GLU A 129 15.70 -9.11 -9.91
C GLU A 129 14.92 -10.11 -9.03
N TYR A 130 14.28 -9.63 -7.95
CA TYR A 130 13.47 -10.45 -7.06
C TYR A 130 12.15 -9.76 -6.72
N ASN A 131 11.05 -10.51 -6.76
CA ASN A 131 9.71 -10.01 -6.43
C ASN A 131 9.07 -10.87 -5.33
N ALA A 132 8.47 -10.22 -4.32
CA ALA A 132 7.68 -10.89 -3.28
C ALA A 132 6.19 -10.85 -3.64
N VAL A 133 5.69 -11.92 -4.27
CA VAL A 133 4.39 -11.99 -4.94
C VAL A 133 3.41 -12.87 -4.15
N PRO A 134 2.20 -12.40 -3.81
CA PRO A 134 1.15 -13.25 -3.25
C PRO A 134 0.84 -14.46 -4.15
N GLU A 135 0.60 -15.63 -3.57
CA GLU A 135 0.45 -16.88 -4.36
C GLU A 135 -0.68 -16.82 -5.40
N LEU A 136 -1.78 -16.10 -5.11
CA LEU A 136 -2.90 -15.92 -6.03
C LEU A 136 -2.65 -14.90 -7.15
N LEU A 137 -1.50 -14.22 -7.15
CA LEU A 137 -1.02 -13.38 -8.25
C LEU A 137 0.11 -14.05 -9.04
N ALA A 138 0.33 -15.34 -8.81
CA ALA A 138 1.28 -16.17 -9.54
C ALA A 138 0.59 -17.38 -10.18
N ALA A 139 1.03 -17.78 -11.38
CA ALA A 139 0.57 -18.98 -12.06
C ALA A 139 1.77 -19.83 -12.52
N PRO A 140 1.68 -21.17 -12.43
CA PRO A 140 2.76 -22.06 -12.86
C PRO A 140 3.00 -21.95 -14.36
N ILE A 141 4.26 -21.88 -14.77
CA ILE A 141 4.66 -21.89 -16.18
C ILE A 141 4.69 -23.36 -16.67
N PRO A 142 3.90 -23.72 -17.70
CA PRO A 142 3.95 -25.06 -18.27
C PRO A 142 5.32 -25.43 -18.84
N ASP A 143 5.60 -26.73 -18.91
CA ASP A 143 6.81 -27.24 -19.57
C ASP A 143 6.85 -26.79 -21.03
N GLY A 144 8.04 -26.44 -21.51
CA GLY A 144 8.24 -25.92 -22.88
C GLY A 144 7.92 -24.44 -23.08
N VAL A 145 7.27 -23.75 -22.13
CA VAL A 145 7.05 -22.30 -22.21
C VAL A 145 8.27 -21.56 -21.63
N ALA A 146 8.84 -20.64 -22.42
CA ALA A 146 9.95 -19.79 -22.00
C ALA A 146 9.48 -18.68 -21.04
N CYS A 147 10.35 -18.24 -20.13
CA CYS A 147 10.03 -17.16 -19.19
C CYS A 147 9.76 -15.83 -19.91
N GLU A 148 10.41 -15.55 -21.05
CA GLU A 148 10.09 -14.37 -21.87
C GLU A 148 8.63 -14.38 -22.34
N ASP A 149 8.13 -15.51 -22.84
CA ASP A 149 6.73 -15.64 -23.27
C ASP A 149 5.78 -15.58 -22.07
N ALA A 150 6.15 -16.21 -20.95
CA ALA A 150 5.36 -16.20 -19.73
C ALA A 150 5.27 -14.79 -19.11
N ALA A 151 6.23 -13.90 -19.33
CA ALA A 151 6.17 -12.52 -18.87
C ALA A 151 5.01 -11.72 -19.50
N TYR A 152 4.39 -12.22 -20.58
CA TYR A 152 3.18 -11.65 -21.18
C TYR A 152 1.90 -12.06 -20.44
N ALA A 153 1.96 -12.96 -19.46
CA ALA A 153 0.77 -13.56 -18.86
C ALA A 153 -0.21 -12.52 -18.31
N THR A 154 0.25 -11.44 -17.66
CA THR A 154 -0.66 -10.42 -17.13
C THR A 154 -1.44 -9.72 -18.25
N LEU A 155 -0.81 -9.42 -19.39
CA LEU A 155 -1.51 -8.82 -20.53
C LEU A 155 -2.42 -9.81 -21.23
N GLY A 156 -1.98 -11.07 -21.34
CA GLY A 156 -2.81 -12.17 -21.84
C GLY A 156 -4.07 -12.36 -21.00
N ALA A 157 -3.95 -12.28 -19.68
CA ALA A 157 -5.05 -12.34 -18.73
C ALA A 157 -6.01 -11.14 -18.87
N ILE A 158 -5.50 -9.93 -19.14
CA ILE A 158 -6.32 -8.75 -19.44
C ILE A 158 -7.11 -8.95 -20.74
N ALA A 159 -6.47 -9.48 -21.79
CA ALA A 159 -7.14 -9.77 -23.06
C ALA A 159 -8.23 -10.85 -22.87
N LEU A 160 -7.91 -11.95 -22.16
CA LEU A 160 -8.86 -13.01 -21.83
C LEU A 160 -10.07 -12.49 -21.06
N GLN A 161 -9.88 -11.60 -20.08
CA GLN A 161 -11.01 -11.03 -19.35
C GLN A 161 -11.92 -10.20 -20.26
N GLY A 162 -11.33 -9.44 -21.20
CA GLY A 162 -12.10 -8.73 -22.23
C GLY A 162 -12.94 -9.68 -23.08
N ILE A 163 -12.34 -10.78 -23.55
CA ILE A 163 -13.01 -11.81 -24.35
C ILE A 163 -14.12 -12.51 -23.54
N ARG A 164 -13.89 -12.81 -22.26
CA ARG A 164 -14.90 -13.42 -21.38
C ARG A 164 -16.10 -12.50 -21.12
N ASN A 165 -15.87 -11.20 -21.01
CA ASN A 165 -16.95 -10.22 -20.91
C ASN A 165 -17.72 -10.07 -22.24
N ALA A 166 -17.06 -10.30 -23.38
CA ALA A 166 -17.73 -10.41 -24.67
C ALA A 166 -18.64 -11.65 -24.72
N ASP A 167 -18.28 -12.70 -23.96
CA ASP A 167 -18.99 -13.98 -23.85
C ASP A 167 -19.30 -14.55 -25.25
N VAL A 168 -18.25 -14.52 -26.08
CA VAL A 168 -18.28 -15.00 -27.46
C VAL A 168 -18.17 -16.51 -27.56
N ARG A 169 -18.73 -17.08 -28.61
CA ARG A 169 -18.80 -18.52 -28.89
C ARG A 169 -18.05 -18.87 -30.19
N VAL A 170 -17.75 -20.16 -30.33
CA VAL A 170 -17.11 -20.70 -31.53
C VAL A 170 -17.94 -20.33 -32.76
N GLY A 171 -17.29 -19.79 -33.80
CA GLY A 171 -17.93 -19.35 -35.04
C GLY A 171 -18.49 -17.93 -35.05
N GLU A 172 -18.44 -17.19 -33.95
CA GLU A 172 -18.90 -15.79 -33.92
C GLU A 172 -17.88 -14.81 -34.53
N TYR A 173 -18.40 -13.70 -35.06
CA TYR A 173 -17.63 -12.63 -35.71
C TYR A 173 -17.25 -11.54 -34.72
N VAL A 174 -15.95 -11.39 -34.47
CA VAL A 174 -15.43 -10.46 -33.48
C VAL A 174 -14.50 -9.45 -34.13
N VAL A 175 -14.72 -8.16 -33.83
CA VAL A 175 -13.84 -7.07 -34.29
C VAL A 175 -12.99 -6.56 -33.13
N VAL A 176 -11.67 -6.47 -33.32
CA VAL A 176 -10.74 -5.89 -32.35
C VAL A 176 -10.30 -4.51 -32.83
N ILE A 177 -10.66 -3.46 -32.10
CA ILE A 177 -10.27 -2.07 -32.41
C ILE A 177 -9.00 -1.69 -31.63
N GLY A 178 -7.94 -1.38 -32.37
CA GLY A 178 -6.57 -1.22 -31.88
C GLY A 178 -5.83 -2.55 -31.93
N LEU A 179 -4.71 -2.58 -32.66
CA LEU A 179 -3.83 -3.75 -32.82
C LEU A 179 -2.44 -3.49 -32.21
N GLY A 180 -2.43 -2.73 -31.11
CA GLY A 180 -1.29 -2.69 -30.20
C GLY A 180 -1.14 -4.03 -29.45
N LEU A 181 -0.28 -4.07 -28.43
CA LEU A 181 0.11 -5.34 -27.80
C LEU A 181 -1.08 -6.16 -27.27
N LEU A 182 -2.03 -5.53 -26.57
CA LEU A 182 -3.26 -6.20 -26.11
C LEU A 182 -4.15 -6.68 -27.26
N GLY A 183 -4.28 -5.88 -28.32
CA GLY A 183 -5.07 -6.22 -29.50
C GLY A 183 -4.51 -7.44 -30.24
N GLN A 184 -3.18 -7.51 -30.40
CA GLN A 184 -2.51 -8.67 -31.02
C GLN A 184 -2.73 -9.96 -30.22
N LEU A 185 -2.64 -9.88 -28.88
CA LEU A 185 -2.97 -11.01 -28.02
C LEU A 185 -4.44 -11.40 -28.12
N ALA A 186 -5.36 -10.44 -28.13
CA ALA A 186 -6.78 -10.70 -28.26
C ALA A 186 -7.13 -11.39 -29.59
N VAL A 187 -6.51 -10.97 -30.71
CA VAL A 187 -6.67 -11.60 -32.02
C VAL A 187 -6.26 -13.07 -31.98
N GLN A 188 -5.06 -13.37 -31.45
CA GLN A 188 -4.57 -14.74 -31.35
C GLN A 188 -5.48 -15.61 -30.47
N ILE A 189 -5.90 -15.10 -29.31
CA ILE A 189 -6.77 -15.84 -28.39
C ILE A 189 -8.14 -16.11 -29.01
N LEU A 190 -8.76 -15.13 -29.65
CA LEU A 190 -10.07 -15.28 -30.31
C LEU A 190 -9.99 -16.29 -31.48
N SER A 191 -8.92 -16.21 -32.28
CA SER A 191 -8.67 -17.15 -33.37
C SER A 191 -8.51 -18.58 -32.85
N ALA A 192 -7.70 -18.76 -31.79
CA ALA A 192 -7.54 -20.05 -31.12
C ALA A 192 -8.83 -20.57 -30.45
N ALA A 193 -9.74 -19.67 -30.06
CA ALA A 193 -11.07 -20.01 -29.55
C ALA A 193 -12.09 -20.37 -30.67
N GLY A 194 -11.68 -20.29 -31.94
CA GLY A 194 -12.52 -20.62 -33.09
C GLY A 194 -13.48 -19.52 -33.51
N CYS A 195 -13.23 -18.26 -33.14
CA CYS A 195 -13.99 -17.11 -33.63
C CYS A 195 -13.47 -16.65 -35.00
N HIS A 196 -14.33 -16.01 -35.78
CA HIS A 196 -13.92 -15.24 -36.96
C HIS A 196 -13.47 -13.86 -36.50
N VAL A 197 -12.21 -13.48 -36.75
CA VAL A 197 -11.62 -12.26 -36.18
C VAL A 197 -11.24 -11.25 -37.26
N ALA A 198 -11.65 -10.00 -37.09
CA ALA A 198 -11.15 -8.86 -37.86
C ALA A 198 -10.47 -7.84 -36.93
N GLY A 199 -9.36 -7.26 -37.38
CA GLY A 199 -8.58 -6.28 -36.62
C GLY A 199 -8.61 -4.90 -37.26
N LEU A 200 -8.75 -3.83 -36.48
CA LEU A 200 -8.71 -2.45 -36.96
C LEU A 200 -7.56 -1.67 -36.31
N ASP A 201 -6.63 -1.12 -37.08
CA ASP A 201 -5.55 -0.25 -36.59
C ASP A 201 -5.06 0.68 -37.70
N PRO A 202 -4.71 1.95 -37.41
CA PRO A 202 -4.18 2.86 -38.42
C PRO A 202 -2.83 2.43 -39.01
N LEU A 203 -2.00 1.67 -38.28
CA LEU A 203 -0.66 1.29 -38.72
C LEU A 203 -0.67 -0.02 -39.53
N ALA A 204 -0.09 0.01 -40.74
CA ALA A 204 -0.06 -1.14 -41.66
C ALA A 204 0.68 -2.35 -41.06
N GLU A 205 1.86 -2.12 -40.48
CA GLU A 205 2.67 -3.14 -39.82
C GLU A 205 1.91 -3.93 -38.74
N ARG A 206 1.01 -3.27 -38.00
CA ARG A 206 0.19 -3.94 -36.97
C ARG A 206 -0.92 -4.78 -37.58
N ARG A 207 -1.48 -4.33 -38.70
CA ARG A 207 -2.48 -5.08 -39.46
C ARG A 207 -1.87 -6.34 -40.07
N GLU A 208 -0.69 -6.21 -40.68
CA GLU A 208 0.07 -7.34 -41.25
C GLU A 208 0.41 -8.38 -40.18
N LEU A 209 0.82 -7.92 -38.99
CA LEU A 209 1.08 -8.80 -37.86
C LEU A 209 -0.18 -9.54 -37.42
N ALA A 210 -1.32 -8.86 -37.31
CA ALA A 210 -2.58 -9.48 -36.92
C ALA A 210 -3.05 -10.54 -37.93
N LEU A 211 -2.90 -10.28 -39.24
CA LEU A 211 -3.20 -11.24 -40.31
C LEU A 211 -2.32 -12.50 -40.20
N SER A 212 -1.04 -12.32 -39.89
CA SER A 212 -0.07 -13.42 -39.76
C SER A 212 -0.38 -14.36 -38.57
N TYR A 213 -1.13 -13.87 -37.58
CA TYR A 213 -1.37 -14.57 -36.32
C TYR A 213 -2.85 -14.69 -35.95
N GLY A 214 -3.74 -14.78 -36.94
CA GLY A 214 -5.08 -15.33 -36.75
C GLY A 214 -6.25 -14.42 -37.09
N ALA A 215 -6.02 -13.15 -37.45
CA ALA A 215 -7.08 -12.32 -38.02
C ALA A 215 -7.38 -12.76 -39.46
N ALA A 216 -8.66 -12.96 -39.78
CA ALA A 216 -9.11 -13.18 -41.14
C ALA A 216 -9.02 -11.90 -41.99
N TRP A 217 -9.21 -10.75 -41.35
CA TRP A 217 -9.15 -9.43 -41.97
C TRP A 217 -8.43 -8.44 -41.06
N ALA A 218 -7.69 -7.52 -41.64
CA ALA A 218 -7.17 -6.36 -40.91
C ALA A 218 -7.27 -5.09 -41.76
N LEU A 219 -7.96 -4.06 -41.24
CA LEU A 219 -8.35 -2.88 -42.01
C LEU A 219 -7.97 -1.59 -41.26
N PRO A 220 -7.72 -0.47 -41.98
CA PRO A 220 -7.69 0.84 -41.34
C PRO A 220 -9.08 1.18 -40.74
N PRO A 221 -9.14 1.94 -39.63
CA PRO A 221 -10.40 2.35 -39.01
C PRO A 221 -11.01 3.58 -39.71
N ASP A 222 -11.37 3.43 -40.98
CA ASP A 222 -12.02 4.45 -41.82
C ASP A 222 -13.47 4.07 -42.16
N GLU A 223 -14.18 4.92 -42.91
CA GLU A 223 -15.58 4.67 -43.27
C GLU A 223 -15.78 3.37 -44.07
N ALA A 224 -14.78 2.94 -44.85
CA ALA A 224 -14.85 1.73 -45.66
C ALA A 224 -14.84 0.45 -44.81
N CYS A 225 -14.25 0.50 -43.61
CA CYS A 225 -14.16 -0.67 -42.74
C CYS A 225 -15.55 -1.19 -42.30
N VAL A 226 -16.55 -0.31 -42.16
CA VAL A 226 -17.91 -0.69 -41.75
C VAL A 226 -18.58 -1.54 -42.82
N ALA A 227 -18.50 -1.12 -44.08
CA ALA A 227 -19.04 -1.87 -45.21
C ALA A 227 -18.30 -3.22 -45.38
N ALA A 228 -16.98 -3.22 -45.20
CA ALA A 228 -16.17 -4.43 -45.29
C ALA A 228 -16.53 -5.45 -44.20
N VAL A 229 -16.65 -5.02 -42.94
CA VAL A 229 -17.04 -5.89 -41.82
C VAL A 229 -18.43 -6.45 -42.04
N ARG A 230 -19.40 -5.64 -42.48
CA ARG A 230 -20.74 -6.15 -42.83
C ARG A 230 -20.68 -7.20 -43.93
N ARG A 231 -19.92 -6.98 -45.00
CA ARG A 231 -19.80 -7.98 -46.09
C ARG A 231 -19.18 -9.28 -45.58
N TRP A 232 -18.15 -9.17 -44.75
CA TRP A 232 -17.47 -10.32 -44.16
C TRP A 232 -18.37 -11.12 -43.20
N SER A 233 -19.23 -10.44 -42.44
CA SER A 233 -20.19 -11.04 -41.50
C SER A 233 -21.57 -11.29 -42.14
N HIS A 234 -21.65 -11.59 -43.44
CA HIS A 234 -22.90 -11.88 -44.16
C HIS A 234 -24.03 -10.84 -44.00
N GLY A 235 -23.67 -9.56 -43.90
CA GLY A 235 -24.58 -8.42 -43.79
C GLY A 235 -24.97 -8.02 -42.36
N LEU A 236 -24.63 -8.83 -41.35
CA LEU A 236 -25.14 -8.66 -39.98
C LEU A 236 -24.40 -7.57 -39.18
N GLY A 237 -23.07 -7.50 -39.30
CA GLY A 237 -22.19 -6.81 -38.35
C GLY A 237 -21.54 -7.79 -37.36
N ALA A 238 -20.65 -7.28 -36.51
CA ALA A 238 -19.92 -8.09 -35.55
C ALA A 238 -20.78 -8.48 -34.34
N ASP A 239 -20.69 -9.74 -33.89
CA ASP A 239 -21.31 -10.27 -32.67
C ASP A 239 -20.76 -9.58 -31.41
N ALA A 240 -19.46 -9.26 -31.44
CA ALA A 240 -18.80 -8.48 -30.41
C ALA A 240 -17.73 -7.56 -30.99
N VAL A 241 -17.52 -6.43 -30.31
CA VAL A 241 -16.41 -5.50 -30.60
C VAL A 241 -15.57 -5.30 -29.35
N ILE A 242 -14.27 -5.58 -29.44
CA ILE A 242 -13.32 -5.41 -28.33
C ILE A 242 -12.43 -4.21 -28.62
N ILE A 243 -12.54 -3.18 -27.80
CA ILE A 243 -11.75 -1.94 -27.91
C ILE A 243 -10.50 -2.09 -27.05
N THR A 244 -9.33 -2.23 -27.68
CA THR A 244 -8.02 -2.24 -27.02
C THR A 244 -7.18 -0.99 -27.31
N ALA A 245 -7.70 -0.08 -28.12
CA ALA A 245 -7.07 1.20 -28.43
C ALA A 245 -6.83 2.07 -27.17
N ALA A 246 -5.79 2.89 -27.23
CA ALA A 246 -5.47 3.89 -26.21
C ALA A 246 -5.44 5.29 -26.85
N THR A 247 -6.45 6.12 -26.60
CA THR A 247 -6.59 7.46 -27.18
C THR A 247 -7.50 8.34 -26.32
N ALA A 248 -7.38 9.66 -26.39
CA ALA A 248 -8.35 10.56 -25.76
C ALA A 248 -9.67 10.68 -26.56
N SER A 249 -9.66 10.25 -27.83
CA SER A 249 -10.81 10.37 -28.73
C SER A 249 -11.96 9.41 -28.36
N ASN A 250 -13.19 9.83 -28.64
CA ASN A 250 -14.39 9.00 -28.53
C ASN A 250 -14.62 8.10 -29.76
N ALA A 251 -13.88 8.32 -30.85
CA ALA A 251 -14.07 7.63 -32.12
C ALA A 251 -14.12 6.08 -32.03
N PRO A 252 -13.30 5.40 -31.19
CA PRO A 252 -13.42 3.94 -31.06
C PRO A 252 -14.77 3.46 -30.54
N VAL A 253 -15.43 4.22 -29.67
CA VAL A 253 -16.74 3.88 -29.07
C VAL A 253 -17.88 4.12 -30.06
N GLU A 254 -17.76 5.16 -30.88
CA GLU A 254 -18.69 5.47 -31.97
C GLU A 254 -18.58 4.40 -33.08
N LEU A 255 -17.36 4.14 -33.55
CA LEU A 255 -17.09 3.15 -34.60
C LEU A 255 -17.53 1.74 -34.16
N ALA A 256 -17.32 1.36 -32.89
CA ALA A 256 -17.78 0.08 -32.38
C ALA A 256 -19.29 -0.12 -32.52
N ALA A 257 -20.08 0.95 -32.35
CA ALA A 257 -21.53 0.89 -32.50
C ALA A 257 -21.95 0.70 -33.96
N GLU A 258 -21.18 1.24 -34.91
CA GLU A 258 -21.45 1.10 -36.35
C GLU A 258 -21.16 -0.32 -36.85
N LEU A 259 -20.04 -0.89 -36.38
CA LEU A 259 -19.56 -2.24 -36.71
C LEU A 259 -20.42 -3.35 -36.10
N ALA A 260 -20.98 -3.11 -34.92
CA ALA A 260 -21.80 -4.05 -34.18
C ALA A 260 -23.10 -4.42 -34.92
N ARG A 261 -23.49 -5.70 -34.86
CA ARG A 261 -24.86 -6.11 -35.20
C ARG A 261 -25.86 -5.68 -34.11
N ASP A 262 -27.15 -5.89 -34.38
CA ASP A 262 -28.19 -5.75 -33.37
C ASP A 262 -27.94 -6.68 -32.17
N ARG A 263 -28.10 -6.17 -30.95
CA ARG A 263 -27.84 -6.84 -29.66
C ARG A 263 -26.40 -7.34 -29.46
N ALA A 264 -25.41 -6.73 -30.11
CA ALA A 264 -24.01 -7.07 -29.91
C ALA A 264 -23.46 -6.51 -28.58
N ARG A 265 -22.30 -7.04 -28.17
CA ARG A 265 -21.56 -6.59 -26.98
C ARG A 265 -20.32 -5.80 -27.38
N ILE A 266 -20.15 -4.64 -26.77
CA ILE A 266 -18.97 -3.77 -26.94
C ILE A 266 -18.18 -3.78 -25.63
N ILE A 267 -16.94 -4.26 -25.69
CA ILE A 267 -16.09 -4.43 -24.52
C ILE A 267 -14.93 -3.45 -24.59
N MET A 268 -14.88 -2.53 -23.63
CA MET A 268 -13.76 -1.61 -23.48
C MET A 268 -12.69 -2.22 -22.59
N VAL A 269 -11.53 -2.52 -23.17
CA VAL A 269 -10.33 -3.03 -22.46
C VAL A 269 -9.24 -1.96 -22.41
N GLY A 270 -9.09 -1.19 -23.49
CA GLY A 270 -8.16 -0.07 -23.58
C GLY A 270 -8.64 1.18 -22.83
N VAL A 271 -8.00 2.31 -23.12
CA VAL A 271 -8.34 3.62 -22.51
C VAL A 271 -8.72 4.58 -23.62
N THR A 272 -10.03 4.78 -23.82
CA THR A 272 -10.59 5.69 -24.85
C THR A 272 -11.52 6.73 -24.25
N GLY A 273 -11.98 7.69 -25.06
CA GLY A 273 -13.17 8.47 -24.70
C GLY A 273 -14.35 7.55 -24.36
N MET A 274 -15.18 7.96 -23.40
CA MET A 274 -16.32 7.16 -22.88
C MET A 274 -17.66 7.89 -23.01
N ASN A 275 -17.81 8.75 -24.02
CA ASN A 275 -19.08 9.42 -24.29
C ASN A 275 -19.94 8.52 -25.18
N ILE A 276 -20.80 7.70 -24.59
CA ILE A 276 -21.58 6.69 -25.33
C ILE A 276 -22.71 7.36 -26.12
N PRO A 277 -22.72 7.29 -27.47
CA PRO A 277 -23.76 7.92 -28.28
C PRO A 277 -25.10 7.18 -28.14
N ARG A 278 -26.11 7.84 -27.56
CA ARG A 278 -27.39 7.21 -27.22
C ARG A 278 -28.10 6.54 -28.40
N LYS A 279 -28.23 7.23 -29.54
CA LYS A 279 -29.04 6.77 -30.68
C LYS A 279 -28.61 5.38 -31.21
N PRO A 280 -27.36 5.17 -31.67
CA PRO A 280 -26.96 3.87 -32.22
C PRO A 280 -26.93 2.74 -31.18
N TYR A 281 -26.62 3.05 -29.92
CA TYR A 281 -26.66 2.05 -28.84
C TYR A 281 -28.09 1.65 -28.47
N TYR A 282 -29.03 2.60 -28.50
CA TYR A 282 -30.44 2.35 -28.24
C TYR A 282 -31.12 1.59 -29.37
N GLU A 283 -30.92 2.03 -30.62
CA GLU A 283 -31.56 1.42 -31.80
C GLU A 283 -31.13 -0.04 -32.03
N LYS A 284 -29.91 -0.41 -31.62
CA LYS A 284 -29.37 -1.76 -31.74
C LYS A 284 -29.34 -2.54 -30.42
N GLU A 285 -29.94 -2.02 -29.33
CA GLU A 285 -29.90 -2.63 -28.00
C GLU A 285 -28.48 -3.10 -27.56
N LEU A 286 -27.46 -2.28 -27.81
CA LEU A 286 -26.07 -2.65 -27.58
C LEU A 286 -25.73 -2.69 -26.09
N THR A 287 -24.98 -3.71 -25.68
CA THR A 287 -24.42 -3.79 -24.33
C THR A 287 -23.00 -3.23 -24.32
N PHE A 288 -22.72 -2.27 -23.44
CA PHE A 288 -21.36 -1.72 -23.26
C PHE A 288 -20.79 -2.14 -21.91
N ILE A 289 -19.61 -2.77 -21.90
CA ILE A 289 -18.95 -3.27 -20.69
C ILE A 289 -17.54 -2.71 -20.59
N VAL A 290 -17.20 -2.14 -19.43
CA VAL A 290 -15.82 -1.78 -19.10
C VAL A 290 -15.14 -2.97 -18.44
N SER A 291 -14.12 -3.52 -19.10
CA SER A 291 -13.43 -4.71 -18.62
C SER A 291 -12.52 -4.40 -17.44
N ARG A 292 -12.69 -5.13 -16.33
CA ARG A 292 -11.86 -4.99 -15.13
C ARG A 292 -10.56 -5.77 -15.29
N SER A 293 -9.52 -5.13 -15.83
CA SER A 293 -8.14 -5.65 -15.90
C SER A 293 -8.11 -7.15 -16.20
N TYR A 294 -7.45 -7.98 -15.38
CA TYR A 294 -7.40 -9.45 -15.52
C TYR A 294 -8.46 -10.20 -14.68
N GLY A 295 -9.54 -9.52 -14.26
CA GLY A 295 -10.79 -10.15 -13.82
C GLY A 295 -11.11 -10.11 -12.31
N PRO A 296 -12.05 -10.97 -11.87
CA PRO A 296 -12.41 -11.17 -10.46
C PRO A 296 -11.20 -11.47 -9.56
N GLY A 297 -11.17 -10.88 -8.37
CA GLY A 297 -9.98 -10.80 -7.50
C GLY A 297 -9.37 -9.41 -7.47
N ARG A 298 -9.39 -8.72 -8.62
CA ARG A 298 -8.81 -7.38 -8.73
C ARG A 298 -9.54 -6.39 -7.84
N TYR A 299 -8.79 -5.66 -7.02
CA TYR A 299 -9.29 -4.71 -6.01
C TYR A 299 -9.99 -5.37 -4.82
N ASP A 300 -9.79 -6.67 -4.61
CA ASP A 300 -10.21 -7.39 -3.41
C ASP A 300 -8.97 -7.76 -2.57
N PRO A 301 -8.69 -7.06 -1.46
CA PRO A 301 -7.57 -7.39 -0.57
C PRO A 301 -7.67 -8.80 0.04
N SER A 302 -8.87 -9.37 0.14
CA SER A 302 -9.04 -10.78 0.53
C SER A 302 -8.35 -11.73 -0.43
N TYR A 303 -8.45 -11.43 -1.71
CA TYR A 303 -7.86 -12.22 -2.76
C TYR A 303 -6.37 -11.86 -2.95
N GLU A 304 -6.08 -10.59 -3.29
CA GLU A 304 -4.75 -10.15 -3.71
C GLU A 304 -3.73 -10.17 -2.56
N ASP A 305 -4.12 -9.79 -1.35
CA ASP A 305 -3.19 -9.72 -0.21
C ASP A 305 -3.27 -10.93 0.72
N ARG A 306 -4.49 -11.40 1.03
CA ARG A 306 -4.70 -12.44 2.07
C ARG A 306 -4.70 -13.87 1.54
N GLY A 307 -4.74 -14.07 0.21
CA GLY A 307 -4.70 -15.41 -0.37
C GLY A 307 -5.98 -16.20 -0.20
N HIS A 308 -7.12 -15.53 0.00
CA HIS A 308 -8.43 -16.16 0.06
C HIS A 308 -9.02 -16.22 -1.35
N ASP A 309 -8.90 -17.38 -2.00
CA ASP A 309 -9.47 -17.60 -3.33
C ASP A 309 -11.02 -17.72 -3.27
N TYR A 310 -11.67 -17.42 -4.39
CA TYR A 310 -13.09 -17.64 -4.56
C TYR A 310 -13.37 -19.12 -4.88
N PRO A 311 -14.42 -19.70 -4.30
CA PRO A 311 -14.86 -21.04 -4.67
C PRO A 311 -15.09 -21.14 -6.19
N PRO A 312 -14.44 -22.09 -6.90
CA PRO A 312 -14.43 -22.14 -8.36
C PRO A 312 -15.81 -22.37 -8.99
N GLY A 313 -16.76 -22.95 -8.24
CA GLY A 313 -18.16 -23.11 -8.68
C GLY A 313 -18.95 -21.80 -8.75
N TYR A 314 -18.51 -20.74 -8.06
CA TYR A 314 -19.16 -19.44 -8.06
C TYR A 314 -18.42 -18.43 -8.93
N VAL A 315 -17.09 -18.43 -8.86
CA VAL A 315 -16.24 -17.57 -9.68
C VAL A 315 -15.24 -18.46 -10.37
N ARG A 316 -15.52 -18.88 -11.60
CA ARG A 316 -14.64 -19.81 -12.34
C ARG A 316 -13.31 -19.17 -12.74
N TRP A 317 -13.34 -17.89 -13.07
CA TRP A 317 -12.24 -17.17 -13.71
C TRP A 317 -11.81 -16.00 -12.83
N THR A 318 -10.74 -16.23 -12.07
CA THR A 318 -10.07 -15.23 -11.23
C THR A 318 -8.83 -14.69 -11.94
N GLU A 319 -8.18 -13.69 -11.36
CA GLU A 319 -6.88 -13.17 -11.80
C GLU A 319 -5.88 -14.30 -12.08
N GLN A 320 -5.64 -15.19 -11.09
CA GLN A 320 -4.72 -16.32 -11.24
C GLN A 320 -5.10 -17.27 -12.37
N ARG A 321 -6.40 -17.62 -12.48
CA ARG A 321 -6.87 -18.60 -13.46
C ARG A 321 -6.92 -18.02 -14.87
N ASN A 322 -7.03 -16.69 -15.02
CA ASN A 322 -6.78 -16.00 -16.28
C ASN A 322 -5.30 -16.11 -16.69
N LEU A 323 -4.35 -15.91 -15.76
CA LEU A 323 -2.92 -16.11 -16.04
C LEU A 323 -2.64 -17.55 -16.49
N GLN A 324 -3.15 -18.53 -15.74
CA GLN A 324 -2.98 -19.95 -16.04
C GLN A 324 -3.56 -20.29 -17.42
N ALA A 325 -4.80 -19.88 -17.72
CA ALA A 325 -5.45 -20.16 -19.00
C ALA A 325 -4.67 -19.56 -20.18
N PHE A 326 -4.07 -18.37 -20.01
CA PHE A 326 -3.21 -17.80 -21.03
C PHE A 326 -1.94 -18.64 -21.25
N LEU A 327 -1.26 -19.04 -20.18
CA LEU A 327 -0.05 -19.86 -20.28
C LEU A 327 -0.33 -21.22 -20.93
N GLU A 328 -1.50 -21.81 -20.68
CA GLU A 328 -1.95 -23.03 -21.34
C GLU A 328 -2.16 -22.84 -22.85
N LEU A 329 -2.67 -21.67 -23.29
CA LEU A 329 -2.79 -21.34 -24.70
C LEU A 329 -1.41 -21.16 -25.37
N VAL A 330 -0.45 -20.57 -24.65
CA VAL A 330 0.93 -20.45 -25.12
C VAL A 330 1.58 -21.83 -25.26
N ALA A 331 1.44 -22.69 -24.25
CA ALA A 331 1.96 -24.06 -24.29
C ALA A 331 1.39 -24.89 -25.45
N LYS A 332 0.11 -24.71 -25.78
CA LYS A 332 -0.54 -25.35 -26.93
C LYS A 332 -0.21 -24.70 -28.27
N GLY A 333 0.56 -23.61 -28.29
CA GLY A 333 0.92 -22.87 -29.50
C GLY A 333 -0.21 -22.04 -30.12
N GLY A 334 -1.36 -21.90 -29.43
CA GLY A 334 -2.49 -21.08 -29.86
C GLY A 334 -2.23 -19.57 -29.70
N VAL A 335 -1.27 -19.20 -28.86
CA VAL A 335 -0.74 -17.83 -28.72
C VAL A 335 0.78 -17.91 -28.74
N ARG A 336 1.45 -17.02 -29.47
CA ARG A 336 2.90 -16.95 -29.60
C ARG A 336 3.41 -15.57 -29.18
N PRO A 337 3.62 -15.30 -27.87
CA PRO A 337 4.00 -13.97 -27.40
C PRO A 337 5.35 -13.47 -27.95
N GLY A 338 6.31 -14.37 -28.16
CA GLY A 338 7.64 -14.04 -28.65
C GLY A 338 7.66 -13.27 -29.97
N VAL A 339 6.67 -13.48 -30.84
CA VAL A 339 6.55 -12.74 -32.13
C VAL A 339 6.15 -11.28 -31.94
N LEU A 340 5.66 -10.93 -30.75
CA LEU A 340 5.30 -9.56 -30.36
C LEU A 340 6.47 -8.85 -29.65
N THR A 341 7.55 -9.56 -29.32
CA THR A 341 8.74 -8.97 -28.69
C THR A 341 9.60 -8.32 -29.76
N THR A 342 9.63 -6.98 -29.79
CA THR A 342 10.45 -6.24 -30.77
C THR A 342 11.82 -5.86 -30.21
N HIS A 343 11.94 -5.67 -28.90
CA HIS A 343 13.21 -5.30 -28.27
C HIS A 343 13.45 -6.10 -26.99
N ARG A 344 14.74 -6.31 -26.70
CA ARG A 344 15.24 -6.92 -25.47
C ARG A 344 16.31 -6.03 -24.87
N PHE A 345 16.20 -5.74 -23.59
CA PHE A 345 17.22 -5.00 -22.85
C PHE A 345 17.58 -5.76 -21.58
N PRO A 346 18.87 -5.87 -21.22
CA PRO A 346 19.23 -6.27 -19.87
C PRO A 346 18.74 -5.20 -18.87
N ILE A 347 18.46 -5.61 -17.64
CA ILE A 347 17.90 -4.73 -16.59
C ILE A 347 18.77 -3.49 -16.29
N ASP A 348 20.09 -3.59 -16.43
CA ASP A 348 21.05 -2.48 -16.28
C ASP A 348 20.86 -1.38 -17.33
N ARG A 349 20.29 -1.72 -18.49
CA ARG A 349 19.94 -0.81 -19.58
C ARG A 349 18.45 -0.48 -19.65
N ALA A 350 17.67 -0.80 -18.62
CA ALA A 350 16.23 -0.56 -18.63
C ALA A 350 15.84 0.91 -18.86
N ALA A 351 16.67 1.87 -18.44
CA ALA A 351 16.42 3.30 -18.71
C ALA A 351 16.34 3.62 -20.21
N GLU A 352 17.11 2.91 -21.04
CA GLU A 352 17.11 3.09 -22.50
C GLU A 352 15.80 2.61 -23.11
N ALA A 353 15.24 1.50 -22.62
CA ALA A 353 13.93 0.98 -23.04
C ALA A 353 12.81 2.02 -22.81
N PHE A 354 12.81 2.68 -21.66
CA PHE A 354 11.83 3.73 -21.36
C PHE A 354 12.06 4.99 -22.20
N GLU A 355 13.31 5.37 -22.47
CA GLU A 355 13.62 6.48 -23.36
C GLU A 355 13.16 6.22 -24.79
N LEU A 356 13.33 5.00 -25.30
CA LEU A 356 12.81 4.54 -26.59
C LEU A 356 11.29 4.71 -26.67
N MET A 357 10.55 4.27 -25.64
CA MET A 357 9.08 4.42 -25.58
C MET A 357 8.61 5.87 -25.53
N LEU A 358 9.37 6.74 -24.87
CA LEU A 358 9.00 8.14 -24.68
C LEU A 358 9.34 9.00 -25.89
N LYS A 359 10.49 8.76 -26.54
CA LYS A 359 10.96 9.52 -27.70
C LYS A 359 10.44 8.98 -29.03
N GLY A 360 10.11 7.69 -29.10
CA GLY A 360 9.51 7.07 -30.30
C GLY A 360 10.42 7.09 -31.53
N LYS A 361 11.73 6.94 -31.33
CA LYS A 361 12.70 6.97 -32.44
C LYS A 361 12.59 5.76 -33.39
N GLU A 362 12.02 4.66 -32.91
CA GLU A 362 11.80 3.43 -33.68
C GLU A 362 10.48 2.75 -33.28
N PRO A 363 9.83 1.98 -34.18
CA PRO A 363 8.60 1.25 -33.88
C PRO A 363 8.82 0.18 -32.80
N TYR A 364 7.88 0.04 -31.87
CA TYR A 364 7.95 -0.96 -30.82
C TYR A 364 6.57 -1.54 -30.47
N LEU A 365 6.55 -2.78 -29.98
CA LEU A 365 5.32 -3.45 -29.55
C LEU A 365 5.46 -4.02 -28.14
N GLY A 366 6.18 -5.13 -27.97
CA GLY A 366 6.59 -5.67 -26.68
C GLY A 366 8.09 -5.46 -26.44
N ILE A 367 8.44 -5.01 -25.24
CA ILE A 367 9.84 -4.82 -24.83
C ILE A 367 10.07 -5.69 -23.60
N VAL A 368 10.98 -6.66 -23.72
CA VAL A 368 11.31 -7.56 -22.63
C VAL A 368 12.59 -7.08 -21.94
N LEU A 369 12.56 -7.03 -20.61
CA LEU A 369 13.75 -6.90 -19.79
C LEU A 369 14.23 -8.28 -19.35
N THR A 370 15.52 -8.54 -19.51
CA THR A 370 16.19 -9.78 -19.08
C THR A 370 17.07 -9.56 -17.86
N TYR A 371 17.27 -10.62 -17.09
CA TYR A 371 17.93 -10.57 -15.79
C TYR A 371 19.07 -11.60 -15.70
N PRO A 372 20.16 -11.29 -14.95
CA PRO A 372 21.25 -12.24 -14.71
C PRO A 372 20.75 -13.51 -14.00
N GLN A 373 21.21 -14.68 -14.46
CA GLN A 373 20.79 -15.98 -13.91
C GLN A 373 21.69 -16.49 -12.77
N GLU A 374 22.97 -16.10 -12.78
CA GLU A 374 23.97 -16.53 -11.80
C GLU A 374 24.38 -15.36 -10.90
N GLN A 375 23.76 -15.25 -9.73
CA GLN A 375 24.23 -14.40 -8.63
C GLN A 375 23.97 -15.10 -7.29
N ALA A 376 24.87 -14.87 -6.33
CA ALA A 376 24.59 -15.18 -4.93
C ALA A 376 23.28 -14.47 -4.52
N PRO A 377 22.45 -15.06 -3.64
CA PRO A 377 21.23 -14.42 -3.19
C PRO A 377 21.59 -13.04 -2.66
N PRO A 378 20.96 -11.96 -3.16
CA PRO A 378 21.33 -10.61 -2.74
C PRO A 378 21.23 -10.47 -1.22
N ALA A 379 21.92 -9.49 -0.64
CA ALA A 379 21.88 -9.32 0.80
C ALA A 379 20.53 -8.73 1.24
N ARG A 380 20.00 -9.19 2.39
CA ARG A 380 18.86 -8.57 3.09
C ARG A 380 19.24 -7.26 3.79
N ARG A 381 20.52 -6.91 3.74
CA ARG A 381 21.13 -5.70 4.27
C ARG A 381 22.00 -5.06 3.18
N ILE A 382 21.93 -3.74 3.07
CA ILE A 382 22.82 -2.94 2.22
C ILE A 382 23.38 -1.80 3.08
N ASP A 383 24.70 -1.65 3.07
CA ASP A 383 25.34 -0.52 3.69
C ASP A 383 25.12 0.75 2.86
N LEU A 384 24.78 1.84 3.53
CA LEU A 384 24.51 3.12 2.91
C LEU A 384 25.78 3.98 2.94
N PRO A 385 26.01 4.85 1.94
CA PRO A 385 27.15 5.76 1.96
C PRO A 385 27.11 6.62 3.24
N ALA A 386 28.19 6.58 4.01
CA ALA A 386 28.27 7.27 5.29
C ALA A 386 28.08 8.78 5.11
N VAL A 387 26.99 9.32 5.67
CA VAL A 387 26.88 10.76 5.92
C VAL A 387 27.62 10.99 7.23
N THR A 388 28.92 11.33 7.15
CA THR A 388 29.82 11.75 8.25
C THR A 388 29.28 11.47 9.65
N ALA A 389 29.68 10.34 10.24
CA ALA A 389 29.30 9.97 11.60
C ALA A 389 29.79 11.04 12.59
N PRO A 390 28.94 11.48 13.55
CA PRO A 390 29.42 12.25 14.69
C PRO A 390 30.49 11.45 15.45
N SER A 391 31.54 12.14 15.89
CA SER A 391 32.63 11.60 16.70
C SER A 391 32.12 10.75 17.86
N ALA A 392 32.60 9.50 17.90
CA ALA A 392 32.32 8.51 18.92
C ALA A 392 32.77 8.99 20.30
N LYS A 393 31.80 9.18 21.21
CA LYS A 393 31.87 8.87 22.66
C LYS A 393 30.61 9.26 23.46
N GLN A 394 29.56 9.84 22.85
CA GLN A 394 28.33 10.24 23.56
C GLN A 394 27.00 10.14 22.77
N THR A 395 26.91 9.32 21.71
CA THR A 395 25.68 9.15 20.92
C THR A 395 25.03 7.80 21.15
N ILE A 396 23.70 7.76 21.16
CA ILE A 396 22.86 6.56 21.22
C ILE A 396 22.66 6.05 19.79
N GLY A 397 23.06 4.80 19.54
CA GLY A 397 22.80 4.09 18.29
C GLY A 397 21.34 3.71 18.15
N VAL A 398 20.64 4.34 17.19
CA VAL A 398 19.21 4.14 16.94
C VAL A 398 19.01 3.34 15.67
N SER A 399 18.36 2.18 15.81
CA SER A 399 17.79 1.43 14.69
C SER A 399 16.27 1.55 14.65
N PHE A 400 15.70 1.40 13.46
CA PHE A 400 14.28 1.67 13.20
C PHE A 400 13.64 0.52 12.43
N VAL A 401 12.58 -0.06 12.96
CA VAL A 401 11.79 -1.13 12.32
C VAL A 401 10.42 -0.57 11.96
N GLY A 402 10.15 -0.45 10.67
CA GLY A 402 8.91 0.12 10.13
C GLY A 402 9.02 1.61 9.79
N ALA A 403 9.00 1.93 8.48
CA ALA A 403 9.09 3.31 8.00
C ALA A 403 7.78 3.79 7.38
N GLY A 404 6.66 3.56 8.08
CA GLY A 404 5.34 4.01 7.62
C GLY A 404 5.20 5.54 7.58
N ASN A 405 4.02 6.00 7.16
CA ASN A 405 3.71 7.43 7.06
C ASN A 405 3.95 8.17 8.39
N PHE A 406 3.57 7.56 9.52
CA PHE A 406 3.76 8.15 10.83
C PHE A 406 5.25 8.30 11.19
N SER A 407 6.05 7.24 11.00
CA SER A 407 7.51 7.26 11.22
C SER A 407 8.17 8.40 10.44
N GLN A 408 7.85 8.53 9.15
CA GLN A 408 8.46 9.52 8.26
C GLN A 408 7.96 10.95 8.50
N ALA A 409 6.72 11.13 8.96
CA ALA A 409 6.13 12.45 9.20
C ALA A 409 6.42 13.00 10.60
N VAL A 410 6.63 12.14 11.59
CA VAL A 410 6.73 12.51 13.00
C VAL A 410 8.06 12.10 13.60
N LEU A 411 8.32 10.80 13.78
CA LEU A 411 9.43 10.31 14.61
C LEU A 411 10.82 10.54 13.98
N LEU A 412 11.02 10.18 12.70
CA LEU A 412 12.33 10.35 12.04
C LEU A 412 12.77 11.83 11.97
N PRO A 413 11.91 12.80 11.63
CA PRO A 413 12.26 14.22 11.74
C PRO A 413 12.61 14.68 13.16
N LEU A 414 11.98 14.11 14.20
CA LEU A 414 12.27 14.44 15.59
C LEU A 414 13.61 13.87 16.03
N LEU A 415 13.89 12.61 15.69
CA LEU A 415 15.17 11.96 15.96
C LEU A 415 16.33 12.68 15.29
N LYS A 416 16.15 13.13 14.04
CA LYS A 416 17.18 13.88 13.31
C LYS A 416 17.56 15.21 13.98
N LYS A 417 16.69 15.77 14.84
CA LYS A 417 16.98 16.98 15.63
C LYS A 417 17.71 16.68 16.94
N GLN A 418 17.82 15.42 17.34
CA GLN A 418 18.52 15.02 18.56
C GLN A 418 20.01 14.85 18.26
N SER A 419 20.85 15.72 18.81
CA SER A 419 22.31 15.65 18.63
C SER A 419 22.94 14.39 19.24
N GLN A 420 22.22 13.72 20.15
CA GLN A 420 22.64 12.49 20.79
C GLN A 420 22.26 11.21 20.04
N VAL A 421 21.75 11.29 18.81
CA VAL A 421 21.33 10.12 18.02
C VAL A 421 22.33 9.85 16.89
N ALA A 422 22.77 8.60 16.80
CA ALA A 422 23.46 8.05 15.64
C ALA A 422 22.53 7.05 14.93
N PHE A 423 22.16 7.29 13.68
CA PHE A 423 21.29 6.39 12.93
C PHE A 423 22.06 5.15 12.44
N ARG A 424 21.64 3.96 12.88
CA ARG A 424 22.27 2.67 12.60
C ARG A 424 21.58 1.96 11.44
N GLY A 425 20.62 1.09 11.75
CA GLY A 425 19.87 0.30 10.77
C GLY A 425 18.44 0.77 10.58
N ILE A 426 17.93 0.69 9.36
CA ILE A 426 16.49 0.82 9.08
C ILE A 426 15.95 -0.40 8.36
N ILE A 427 14.92 -1.01 8.95
CA ILE A 427 14.23 -2.19 8.43
C ILE A 427 12.82 -1.83 7.98
N THR A 428 12.45 -2.27 6.79
CA THR A 428 11.05 -2.22 6.33
C THR A 428 10.75 -3.48 5.51
N ALA A 429 9.49 -3.85 5.35
CA ALA A 429 9.12 -4.99 4.51
C ALA A 429 9.51 -4.81 3.01
N SER A 430 9.68 -3.55 2.56
CA SER A 430 9.99 -3.19 1.18
C SER A 430 11.41 -2.64 1.06
N GLY A 431 12.30 -3.30 0.31
CA GLY A 431 13.66 -2.81 0.07
C GLY A 431 13.72 -1.38 -0.46
N VAL A 432 12.75 -0.99 -1.31
CA VAL A 432 12.61 0.37 -1.85
C VAL A 432 12.40 1.39 -0.74
N THR A 433 11.49 1.11 0.19
CA THR A 433 11.22 2.03 1.31
C THR A 433 12.42 2.11 2.23
N ALA A 434 13.05 0.98 2.54
CA ALA A 434 14.25 0.92 3.37
C ALA A 434 15.40 1.77 2.79
N ARG A 435 15.71 1.61 1.50
CA ARG A 435 16.75 2.39 0.81
C ARG A 435 16.42 3.87 0.72
N ALA A 436 15.19 4.23 0.34
CA ALA A 436 14.77 5.61 0.17
C ALA A 436 14.78 6.38 1.50
N VAL A 437 14.24 5.80 2.57
CA VAL A 437 14.19 6.43 3.89
C VAL A 437 15.57 6.42 4.54
N GLY A 438 16.30 5.31 4.44
CA GLY A 438 17.66 5.18 4.98
C GLY A 438 18.60 6.26 4.44
N SER A 439 18.66 6.40 3.11
CA SER A 439 19.49 7.42 2.46
C SER A 439 19.07 8.85 2.83
N LYS A 440 17.76 9.11 2.95
CA LYS A 440 17.23 10.44 3.27
C LYS A 440 17.58 10.92 4.68
N TYR A 441 17.57 10.01 5.65
CA TYR A 441 17.81 10.35 7.06
C TYR A 441 19.27 10.11 7.49
N GLY A 442 20.07 9.41 6.69
CA GLY A 442 21.48 9.16 6.97
C GLY A 442 21.71 7.96 7.88
N PHE A 443 20.95 6.88 7.68
CA PHE A 443 21.22 5.59 8.34
C PHE A 443 22.53 5.00 7.81
N ALA A 444 23.26 4.26 8.64
CA ALA A 444 24.48 3.56 8.24
C ALA A 444 24.19 2.40 7.29
N TRP A 445 23.06 1.71 7.48
CA TRP A 445 22.64 0.60 6.64
C TRP A 445 21.11 0.48 6.58
N CYS A 446 20.59 -0.18 5.55
CA CYS A 446 19.17 -0.49 5.43
C CYS A 446 18.95 -1.97 5.11
N GLY A 447 17.77 -2.49 5.45
CA GLY A 447 17.46 -3.89 5.23
C GLY A 447 15.97 -4.21 5.32
N THR A 448 15.68 -5.52 5.29
CA THR A 448 14.32 -6.07 5.38
C THR A 448 14.15 -7.13 6.46
N ASP A 449 15.22 -7.47 7.18
CA ASP A 449 15.21 -8.45 8.25
C ASP A 449 15.58 -7.82 9.60
N MET A 450 14.73 -7.98 10.60
CA MET A 450 14.96 -7.43 11.94
C MET A 450 16.16 -8.10 12.63
N GLU A 451 16.52 -9.33 12.26
CA GLU A 451 17.69 -10.02 12.82
C GLU A 451 18.99 -9.22 12.67
N GLU A 452 19.13 -8.47 11.56
CA GLU A 452 20.28 -7.59 11.33
C GLU A 452 20.37 -6.48 12.38
N VAL A 453 19.23 -5.95 12.85
CA VAL A 453 19.19 -4.93 13.91
C VAL A 453 19.54 -5.53 15.25
N LEU A 454 19.02 -6.74 15.53
CA LEU A 454 19.24 -7.40 16.81
C LEU A 454 20.72 -7.77 17.03
N ARG A 455 21.41 -8.13 15.95
CA ARG A 455 22.84 -8.51 15.95
C ARG A 455 23.79 -7.31 15.83
N ASP A 456 23.31 -6.12 15.46
CA ASP A 456 24.17 -4.93 15.33
C ASP A 456 24.67 -4.49 16.72
N PRO A 457 25.98 -4.61 17.02
CA PRO A 457 26.51 -4.25 18.33
C PRO A 457 26.40 -2.74 18.61
N ASP A 458 26.34 -1.92 17.55
CA ASP A 458 26.26 -0.46 17.67
C ASP A 458 24.81 0.05 17.78
N THR A 459 23.81 -0.84 17.76
CA THR A 459 22.43 -0.48 18.06
C THR A 459 22.20 -0.57 19.56
N ASP A 460 21.92 0.57 20.20
CA ASP A 460 21.52 0.64 21.61
C ASP A 460 19.99 0.52 21.76
N VAL A 461 19.25 1.11 20.82
CA VAL A 461 17.79 1.22 20.90
C VAL A 461 17.11 0.95 19.56
N VAL A 462 15.97 0.25 19.64
CA VAL A 462 15.14 -0.08 18.48
C VAL A 462 13.81 0.64 18.59
N PHE A 463 13.49 1.44 17.57
CA PHE A 463 12.16 2.02 17.38
C PHE A 463 11.31 1.07 16.56
N ILE A 464 10.24 0.52 17.14
CA ILE A 464 9.32 -0.41 16.49
C ILE A 464 8.03 0.34 16.15
N VAL A 465 7.80 0.55 14.86
CA VAL A 465 6.68 1.36 14.32
C VAL A 465 6.06 0.65 13.12
N THR A 466 5.48 -0.51 13.39
CA THR A 466 4.96 -1.45 12.39
C THR A 466 3.44 -1.62 12.52
N ARG A 467 2.90 -2.71 11.97
CA ARG A 467 1.51 -3.11 12.23
C ARG A 467 1.35 -3.57 13.68
N HIS A 468 0.14 -3.43 14.23
CA HIS A 468 -0.12 -3.67 15.65
C HIS A 468 0.18 -5.12 16.05
N SER A 469 -0.20 -6.07 15.18
CA SER A 469 0.03 -7.50 15.37
C SER A 469 1.51 -7.88 15.55
N GLN A 470 2.42 -7.03 15.07
CA GLN A 470 3.86 -7.28 15.08
C GLN A 470 4.59 -6.68 16.28
N HIS A 471 3.96 -5.78 17.04
CA HIS A 471 4.63 -5.04 18.11
C HIS A 471 5.17 -5.94 19.21
N ALA A 472 4.29 -6.66 19.93
CA ALA A 472 4.68 -7.53 21.04
C ALA A 472 5.82 -8.52 20.70
N PRO A 473 5.73 -9.35 19.62
CA PRO A 473 6.80 -10.29 19.30
C PRO A 473 8.13 -9.60 18.93
N MET A 474 8.08 -8.44 18.27
CA MET A 474 9.30 -7.68 17.94
C MET A 474 9.92 -7.03 19.19
N VAL A 475 9.10 -6.51 20.10
CA VAL A 475 9.54 -5.93 21.37
C VAL A 475 10.23 -7.00 22.22
N CYS A 476 9.61 -8.18 22.39
CA CYS A 476 10.21 -9.28 23.15
C CYS A 476 11.59 -9.66 22.62
N ARG A 477 11.73 -9.84 21.29
CA ARG A 477 12.99 -10.19 20.65
C ARG A 477 14.07 -9.10 20.83
N ALA A 478 13.70 -7.83 20.74
CA ALA A 478 14.63 -6.73 20.95
C ALA A 478 15.14 -6.66 22.40
N LEU A 479 14.24 -6.82 23.39
CA LEU A 479 14.62 -6.85 24.81
C LEU A 479 15.50 -8.06 25.14
N GLN A 480 15.18 -9.23 24.59
CA GLN A 480 15.98 -10.45 24.74
C GLN A 480 17.38 -10.33 24.13
N ALA A 481 17.53 -9.55 23.07
CA ALA A 481 18.83 -9.18 22.47
C ALA A 481 19.57 -8.07 23.24
N GLY A 482 19.05 -7.65 24.41
CA GLY A 482 19.66 -6.62 25.25
C GLY A 482 19.50 -5.19 24.72
N LYS A 483 18.57 -4.95 23.79
CA LYS A 483 18.33 -3.63 23.20
C LYS A 483 17.24 -2.88 23.96
N ALA A 484 17.40 -1.57 24.15
CA ALA A 484 16.29 -0.73 24.57
C ALA A 484 15.23 -0.65 23.48
N VAL A 485 13.97 -0.38 23.83
CA VAL A 485 12.85 -0.40 22.88
C VAL A 485 11.95 0.82 23.06
N PHE A 486 11.71 1.54 21.96
CA PHE A 486 10.60 2.46 21.82
C PHE A 486 9.57 1.84 20.87
N CYS A 487 8.41 1.46 21.39
CA CYS A 487 7.34 0.86 20.58
C CYS A 487 6.24 1.90 20.33
N GLU A 488 5.82 2.09 19.08
CA GLU A 488 4.57 2.78 18.84
C GLU A 488 3.39 1.96 19.36
N LYS A 489 2.28 2.65 19.67
CA LYS A 489 1.11 1.97 20.24
C LYS A 489 0.33 1.19 19.17
N PRO A 490 -0.38 0.11 19.56
CA PRO A 490 -0.53 -0.48 20.90
C PRO A 490 0.65 -1.37 21.27
N LEU A 491 0.81 -1.68 22.55
CA LEU A 491 1.85 -2.59 23.00
C LEU A 491 1.55 -4.05 22.64
N ALA A 492 0.29 -4.46 22.77
CA ALA A 492 -0.21 -5.81 22.48
C ALA A 492 -1.63 -5.72 21.88
N ILE A 493 -2.02 -6.75 21.13
CA ILE A 493 -3.38 -6.90 20.58
C ILE A 493 -4.16 -8.06 21.21
N SER A 494 -3.55 -8.85 22.09
CA SER A 494 -4.20 -9.92 22.83
C SER A 494 -3.64 -10.06 24.24
N PRO A 495 -4.39 -10.68 25.17
CA PRO A 495 -3.90 -10.97 26.53
C PRO A 495 -2.63 -11.82 26.54
N GLN A 496 -2.55 -12.83 25.66
CA GLN A 496 -1.39 -13.72 25.57
C GLN A 496 -0.11 -12.96 25.18
N GLN A 497 -0.22 -12.00 24.26
CA GLN A 497 0.90 -11.14 23.90
C GLN A 497 1.33 -10.24 25.06
N LEU A 498 0.38 -9.74 25.84
CA LEU A 498 0.66 -8.91 27.01
C LEU A 498 1.37 -9.71 28.12
N GLU A 499 0.91 -10.93 28.40
CA GLU A 499 1.54 -11.85 29.36
C GLU A 499 2.99 -12.18 28.96
N GLU A 500 3.22 -12.49 27.68
CA GLU A 500 4.56 -12.78 27.15
C GLU A 500 5.51 -11.57 27.30
N LEU A 501 5.00 -10.36 27.04
CA LEU A 501 5.75 -9.12 27.23
C LEU A 501 6.09 -8.86 28.69
N GLN A 502 5.15 -9.03 29.60
CA GLN A 502 5.37 -8.88 31.04
C GLN A 502 6.44 -9.85 31.53
N ALA A 503 6.36 -11.13 31.13
CA ALA A 503 7.36 -12.14 31.46
C ALA A 503 8.74 -11.78 30.88
N THR A 504 8.79 -11.27 29.65
CA THR A 504 10.04 -10.86 29.00
C THR A 504 10.68 -9.67 29.69
N VAL A 505 9.90 -8.64 30.03
CA VAL A 505 10.38 -7.46 30.77
C VAL A 505 10.88 -7.87 32.16
N ALA A 506 10.15 -8.72 32.89
CA ALA A 506 10.56 -9.22 34.19
C ALA A 506 11.87 -10.03 34.13
N LYS A 507 12.05 -10.85 33.08
CA LYS A 507 13.25 -11.68 32.89
C LYS A 507 14.48 -10.88 32.46
N THR A 508 14.30 -9.87 31.60
CA THR A 508 15.40 -9.12 30.98
C THR A 508 15.78 -7.85 31.73
N GLY A 509 14.83 -7.25 32.48
CA GLY A 509 14.99 -5.90 33.02
C GLY A 509 15.14 -4.83 31.94
N GLY A 510 14.78 -5.13 30.69
CA GLY A 510 15.07 -4.28 29.54
C GLY A 510 14.30 -2.97 29.51
N TYR A 511 14.89 -1.93 28.91
CA TYR A 511 14.36 -0.57 28.89
C TYR A 511 13.33 -0.36 27.75
N LEU A 512 12.05 -0.56 28.07
CA LEU A 512 10.89 -0.36 27.18
C LEU A 512 10.17 0.98 27.44
N MET A 513 9.69 1.63 26.37
CA MET A 513 8.65 2.66 26.42
C MET A 513 7.69 2.52 25.25
N VAL A 514 6.41 2.82 25.49
CA VAL A 514 5.38 2.91 24.43
C VAL A 514 5.14 4.38 24.07
N GLY A 515 4.84 4.64 22.79
CA GLY A 515 4.59 5.95 22.19
C GLY A 515 3.35 6.69 22.69
N PHE A 516 3.00 6.59 23.97
CA PHE A 516 1.92 7.35 24.60
C PHE A 516 2.30 8.83 24.76
N ASN A 517 2.32 9.56 23.65
CA ASN A 517 2.87 10.91 23.56
C ASN A 517 2.08 11.97 24.36
N ARG A 518 0.80 11.75 24.68
CA ARG A 518 -0.09 12.78 25.25
C ARG A 518 0.35 13.29 26.61
N ARG A 519 0.83 12.40 27.49
CA ARG A 519 1.39 12.76 28.80
C ARG A 519 2.64 13.64 28.72
N PHE A 520 3.31 13.68 27.56
CA PHE A 520 4.49 14.51 27.33
C PHE A 520 4.15 15.88 26.72
N ALA A 521 2.88 16.14 26.41
CA ALA A 521 2.48 17.41 25.83
C ALA A 521 2.60 18.56 26.85
N PRO A 522 3.07 19.76 26.45
CA PRO A 522 3.27 20.87 27.38
C PRO A 522 2.02 21.25 28.17
N LEU A 523 0.87 21.35 27.50
CA LEU A 523 -0.39 21.69 28.14
C LEU A 523 -0.96 20.55 29.00
N ALA A 524 -0.64 19.29 28.68
CA ALA A 524 -1.05 18.16 29.51
C ALA A 524 -0.25 18.08 30.81
N ARG A 525 1.06 18.38 30.77
CA ARG A 525 1.88 18.49 31.97
C ARG A 525 1.42 19.61 32.88
N GLU A 526 1.05 20.75 32.29
CA GLU A 526 0.46 21.87 33.03
C GLU A 526 -0.90 21.49 33.66
N LEU A 527 -1.73 20.75 32.94
CA LEU A 527 -2.98 20.19 33.49
C LEU A 527 -2.71 19.20 34.63
N LYS A 528 -1.75 18.28 34.47
CA LYS A 528 -1.39 17.30 35.51
C LYS A 528 -0.97 18.00 36.80
N GLU A 529 -0.12 19.02 36.70
CA GLU A 529 0.34 19.73 37.89
C GLU A 529 -0.76 20.57 38.53
N PHE A 530 -1.72 21.07 37.75
CA PHE A 530 -2.90 21.76 38.27
C PHE A 530 -3.81 20.86 39.11
N VAL A 531 -4.00 19.60 38.70
CA VAL A 531 -4.90 18.64 39.38
C VAL A 531 -4.21 17.81 40.47
N LYS A 532 -2.89 17.90 40.59
CA LYS A 532 -2.11 17.17 41.58
C LYS A 532 -2.60 17.46 43.01
N GLY A 533 -2.84 16.39 43.76
CA GLY A 533 -3.35 16.47 45.14
C GLY A 533 -4.82 16.85 45.27
N ARG A 534 -5.60 16.84 44.18
CA ARG A 534 -7.04 17.19 44.19
C ARG A 534 -7.98 16.00 44.03
N ALA A 535 -7.49 14.76 44.09
CA ALA A 535 -8.32 13.56 43.94
C ALA A 535 -9.49 13.54 44.95
N PRO A 536 -10.65 12.93 44.62
CA PRO A 536 -10.94 12.25 43.36
C PRO A 536 -11.19 13.20 42.18
N LEU A 537 -10.74 12.82 40.99
CA LEU A 537 -10.98 13.54 39.74
C LEU A 537 -12.24 13.02 39.05
N SER A 538 -13.05 13.93 38.50
CA SER A 538 -14.07 13.62 37.50
C SER A 538 -13.56 14.09 36.13
N VAL A 539 -13.30 13.14 35.21
CA VAL A 539 -12.69 13.42 33.91
C VAL A 539 -13.60 12.98 32.78
N THR A 540 -13.87 13.86 31.81
CA THR A 540 -14.53 13.50 30.56
C THR A 540 -13.58 13.75 29.40
N TYR A 541 -13.31 12.73 28.59
CA TYR A 541 -12.49 12.83 27.38
C TYR A 541 -13.34 12.46 26.15
N ARG A 542 -13.64 13.46 25.32
CA ARG A 542 -14.30 13.26 24.03
C ARG A 542 -13.30 13.17 22.89
N VAL A 543 -13.44 12.13 22.06
CA VAL A 543 -12.63 11.88 20.87
C VAL A 543 -13.54 11.68 19.66
N ASN A 544 -13.48 12.63 18.72
CA ASN A 544 -14.13 12.55 17.41
C ASN A 544 -13.12 12.04 16.37
N ALA A 545 -13.03 10.73 16.27
CA ALA A 545 -12.00 10.03 15.52
C ALA A 545 -12.27 9.99 14.01
N GLY A 546 -13.51 10.24 13.58
CA GLY A 546 -14.00 10.14 12.19
C GLY A 546 -14.06 8.70 11.66
N PRO A 547 -14.64 8.47 10.47
CA PRO A 547 -14.74 7.12 9.91
C PRO A 547 -13.40 6.62 9.37
N ILE A 548 -13.22 5.30 9.41
CA ILE A 548 -12.10 4.61 8.74
C ILE A 548 -12.54 4.18 7.33
N PRO A 549 -11.73 4.41 6.29
CA PRO A 549 -11.98 3.84 4.96
C PRO A 549 -12.06 2.30 5.01
N PRO A 550 -13.01 1.66 4.31
CA PRO A 550 -13.17 0.19 4.35
C PRO A 550 -11.92 -0.60 3.94
N ASP A 551 -11.05 -0.01 3.13
CA ASP A 551 -9.79 -0.58 2.64
C ASP A 551 -8.59 -0.33 3.56
N HIS A 552 -8.79 0.33 4.71
CA HIS A 552 -7.71 0.60 5.65
C HIS A 552 -7.31 -0.67 6.41
N TRP A 553 -6.01 -0.87 6.62
CA TRP A 553 -5.45 -2.07 7.26
C TRP A 553 -5.99 -2.34 8.68
N LEU A 554 -6.43 -1.31 9.41
CA LEU A 554 -7.07 -1.47 10.74
C LEU A 554 -8.43 -2.17 10.69
N ALA A 555 -9.08 -2.24 9.52
CA ALA A 555 -10.31 -3.00 9.37
C ALA A 555 -10.08 -4.51 9.59
N ASP A 556 -8.85 -4.97 9.37
CA ASP A 556 -8.42 -6.34 9.63
C ASP A 556 -8.61 -6.72 11.11
N PRO A 557 -9.41 -7.74 11.43
CA PRO A 557 -9.54 -8.25 12.79
C PRO A 557 -8.21 -8.62 13.45
N ALA A 558 -7.22 -9.05 12.68
CA ALA A 558 -5.89 -9.37 13.19
C ALA A 558 -5.11 -8.14 13.72
N GLU A 559 -5.60 -6.92 13.49
CA GLU A 559 -4.94 -5.67 13.87
C GLU A 559 -5.62 -4.94 15.04
N GLY A 560 -6.71 -5.52 15.59
CA GLY A 560 -7.36 -5.07 16.83
C GLY A 560 -8.26 -3.83 16.75
N GLY A 561 -8.36 -3.17 15.58
CA GLY A 561 -9.22 -1.99 15.40
C GLY A 561 -8.75 -0.74 16.14
N ARG A 562 -9.62 0.29 16.23
CA ARG A 562 -9.26 1.58 16.88
C ARG A 562 -9.30 1.57 18.40
N ILE A 563 -10.10 0.72 19.03
CA ILE A 563 -10.12 0.68 20.50
C ILE A 563 -8.75 0.23 21.02
N ILE A 564 -8.24 -0.90 20.51
CA ILE A 564 -6.87 -1.34 20.79
C ILE A 564 -5.86 -0.33 20.24
N GLY A 565 -6.04 0.08 18.99
CA GLY A 565 -5.07 0.86 18.25
C GLY A 565 -4.94 2.35 18.59
N GLU A 566 -5.95 3.00 19.15
CA GLU A 566 -5.96 4.45 19.39
C GLU A 566 -6.55 4.81 20.76
N ALA A 567 -7.60 4.11 21.22
CA ALA A 567 -8.20 4.43 22.51
C ALA A 567 -7.25 4.19 23.70
N CYS A 568 -6.27 3.28 23.54
CA CYS A 568 -5.16 3.10 24.47
C CYS A 568 -4.41 4.40 24.83
N HIS A 569 -4.32 5.37 23.91
CA HIS A 569 -3.73 6.68 24.20
C HIS A 569 -4.50 7.45 25.28
N PHE A 570 -5.81 7.27 25.35
CA PHE A 570 -6.69 8.02 26.23
C PHE A 570 -6.83 7.31 27.58
N PHE A 571 -6.80 5.98 27.59
CA PHE A 571 -6.63 5.21 28.82
C PHE A 571 -5.28 5.51 29.49
N ASP A 572 -4.19 5.59 28.70
CA ASP A 572 -2.89 6.07 29.20
C ASP A 572 -3.00 7.48 29.81
N PHE A 573 -3.76 8.36 29.16
CA PHE A 573 -3.93 9.74 29.62
C PHE A 573 -4.68 9.82 30.94
N PHE A 574 -5.66 8.94 31.17
CA PHE A 574 -6.33 8.82 32.46
C PHE A 574 -5.36 8.36 33.53
N ALA A 575 -4.60 7.28 33.29
CA ALA A 575 -3.57 6.81 34.23
C ALA A 575 -2.54 7.91 34.55
N PHE A 576 -2.13 8.69 33.54
CA PHE A 576 -1.27 9.85 33.73
C PHE A 576 -1.90 10.91 34.64
N LEU A 577 -3.17 11.27 34.45
CA LEU A 577 -3.85 12.30 35.26
C LEU A 577 -4.11 11.85 36.68
N THR A 578 -4.59 10.63 36.89
CA THR A 578 -4.97 10.09 38.21
C THR A 578 -3.75 9.64 39.00
N ASP A 579 -2.70 9.12 38.35
CA ASP A 579 -1.59 8.41 39.00
C ASP A 579 -2.08 7.24 39.88
N SER A 580 -3.17 6.60 39.46
CA SER A 580 -3.84 5.54 40.21
C SER A 580 -4.10 4.34 39.32
N GLU A 581 -4.23 3.16 39.93
CA GLU A 581 -4.64 1.93 39.26
C GLU A 581 -6.14 1.93 38.94
N PRO A 582 -6.55 1.45 37.74
CA PRO A 582 -7.95 1.23 37.43
C PRO A 582 -8.50 0.04 38.21
N THR A 583 -9.74 0.14 38.70
CA THR A 583 -10.41 -0.89 39.50
C THR A 583 -11.68 -1.43 38.83
N HIS A 584 -12.25 -0.69 37.89
CA HIS A 584 -13.46 -1.09 37.18
C HIS A 584 -13.54 -0.41 35.81
N LEU A 585 -14.09 -1.11 34.83
CA LEU A 585 -14.43 -0.61 33.50
C LEU A 585 -15.86 -1.02 33.15
N GLU A 586 -16.66 -0.04 32.75
CA GLU A 586 -17.95 -0.25 32.10
C GLU A 586 -17.88 0.29 30.67
N ARG A 587 -18.49 -0.46 29.73
CA ARG A 587 -18.51 -0.11 28.31
C ARG A 587 -19.95 -0.05 27.80
N LEU A 588 -20.25 0.99 27.03
CA LEU A 588 -21.47 1.12 26.24
C LEU A 588 -21.10 1.42 24.78
N SER A 589 -21.75 0.78 23.83
CA SER A 589 -21.54 1.03 22.40
C SER A 589 -22.86 1.39 21.72
N PRO A 590 -22.87 2.37 20.79
CA PRO A 590 -24.04 2.64 19.98
C PRO A 590 -24.42 1.42 19.13
N GLU A 591 -25.71 1.26 18.80
CA GLU A 591 -26.16 0.23 17.87
C GLU A 591 -25.69 0.53 16.43
N GLY A 592 -25.38 -0.51 15.66
CA GLY A 592 -25.04 -0.38 14.23
C GLY A 592 -23.64 0.15 13.92
N VAL A 593 -22.76 0.33 14.92
CA VAL A 593 -21.34 0.70 14.74
C VAL A 593 -20.40 -0.42 15.17
N SER A 594 -19.20 -0.45 14.58
CA SER A 594 -18.17 -1.44 14.90
C SER A 594 -17.69 -1.26 16.34
N THR A 595 -17.90 -2.27 17.18
CA THR A 595 -17.38 -2.30 18.56
C THR A 595 -15.85 -2.30 18.61
N ARG A 596 -15.18 -2.67 17.53
CA ARG A 596 -13.71 -2.59 17.46
C ARG A 596 -13.20 -1.15 17.27
N ASP A 597 -14.09 -0.25 16.85
CA ASP A 597 -13.71 1.09 16.39
C ASP A 597 -14.45 2.23 17.11
N ASP A 598 -15.48 1.94 17.91
CA ASP A 598 -16.36 2.92 18.54
C ASP A 598 -16.85 2.45 19.92
N GLY A 599 -16.97 3.37 20.89
CA GLY A 599 -17.48 3.06 22.22
C GLY A 599 -17.36 4.19 23.24
N GLN A 600 -18.13 4.04 24.31
CA GLN A 600 -18.05 4.85 25.52
C GLN A 600 -17.58 3.99 26.68
N PHE A 601 -16.66 4.52 27.48
CA PHE A 601 -15.94 3.77 28.51
C PHE A 601 -15.91 4.56 29.81
N LEU A 602 -16.42 3.98 30.89
CA LEU A 602 -16.38 4.56 32.22
C LEU A 602 -15.38 3.76 33.07
N VAL A 603 -14.33 4.42 33.54
CA VAL A 603 -13.23 3.80 34.31
C VAL A 603 -13.22 4.36 35.72
N ARG A 604 -13.21 3.47 36.72
CA ARG A 604 -13.00 3.85 38.13
C ARG A 604 -11.56 3.57 38.53
N TYR A 605 -11.02 4.42 39.39
CA TYR A 605 -9.67 4.32 39.92
C TYR A 605 -9.66 4.14 41.43
N LYS A 606 -8.58 3.57 41.96
CA LYS A 606 -8.38 3.29 43.39
C LYS A 606 -8.41 4.54 44.29
N ASP A 607 -7.96 5.69 43.78
CA ASP A 607 -8.04 7.00 44.44
C ASP A 607 -9.48 7.60 44.48
N GLY A 608 -10.46 6.88 43.94
CA GLY A 608 -11.85 7.32 43.83
C GLY A 608 -12.17 8.13 42.58
N SER A 609 -11.18 8.41 41.73
CA SER A 609 -11.39 9.12 40.47
C SER A 609 -12.27 8.32 39.50
N VAL A 610 -13.05 9.03 38.69
CA VAL A 610 -13.90 8.46 37.64
C VAL A 610 -13.58 9.17 36.32
N CYS A 611 -13.30 8.38 35.29
CA CYS A 611 -12.93 8.88 33.97
C CYS A 611 -13.87 8.30 32.90
N HIS A 612 -14.47 9.17 32.09
CA HIS A 612 -15.36 8.80 30.99
C HIS A 612 -14.70 9.13 29.64
N LEU A 613 -14.43 8.11 28.83
CA LEU A 613 -13.98 8.26 27.45
C LEU A 613 -15.17 8.09 26.51
N ILE A 614 -15.42 9.10 25.69
CA ILE A 614 -16.37 9.04 24.57
C ILE A 614 -15.53 8.95 23.29
N TYR A 615 -15.42 7.75 22.72
CA TYR A 615 -14.71 7.51 21.48
C TYR A 615 -15.71 7.28 20.34
N THR A 616 -15.83 8.25 19.44
CA THR A 616 -16.79 8.19 18.33
C THR A 616 -16.15 8.36 16.95
N THR A 617 -16.67 7.65 15.97
CA THR A 617 -16.28 7.69 14.55
C THR A 617 -17.31 8.38 13.66
N ASN A 618 -18.48 8.74 14.19
CA ASN A 618 -19.60 9.27 13.40
C ASN A 618 -19.67 10.82 13.35
N GLY A 619 -18.76 11.52 14.03
CA GLY A 619 -18.75 12.97 14.09
C GLY A 619 -18.17 13.65 12.85
N SER A 620 -18.58 14.90 12.61
CA SER A 620 -18.08 15.71 11.48
C SER A 620 -16.59 16.04 11.64
N PRO A 621 -15.77 15.93 10.56
CA PRO A 621 -14.36 16.30 10.59
C PRO A 621 -14.13 17.82 10.75
N GLY A 622 -15.18 18.64 10.62
CA GLY A 622 -15.12 20.09 10.86
C GLY A 622 -15.12 20.48 12.34
N PHE A 623 -15.34 19.54 13.26
CA PHE A 623 -15.34 19.77 14.70
C PHE A 623 -14.02 19.31 15.35
N GLY A 624 -13.63 19.93 16.47
CA GLY A 624 -12.39 19.59 17.18
C GLY A 624 -12.30 18.10 17.54
N LYS A 625 -11.12 17.51 17.34
CA LYS A 625 -10.92 16.06 17.48
C LYS A 625 -11.03 15.66 18.94
N GLU A 626 -10.42 16.42 19.84
CA GLU A 626 -10.17 15.99 21.21
C GLU A 626 -10.47 17.09 22.22
N ARG A 627 -11.19 16.73 23.28
CA ARG A 627 -11.48 17.62 24.40
C ARG A 627 -11.48 16.84 25.71
N VAL A 628 -10.74 17.33 26.68
CA VAL A 628 -10.69 16.81 28.05
C VAL A 628 -11.26 17.86 28.99
N GLU A 629 -12.18 17.45 29.85
CA GLU A 629 -12.71 18.26 30.95
C GLU A 629 -12.38 17.55 32.26
N VAL A 630 -11.91 18.30 33.26
CA VAL A 630 -11.53 17.76 34.57
C VAL A 630 -12.15 18.63 35.66
N HIS A 631 -12.78 18.00 36.65
CA HIS A 631 -13.34 18.67 37.83
C HIS A 631 -12.85 17.96 39.10
N ALA A 632 -12.32 18.73 40.05
CA ALA A 632 -11.81 18.18 41.30
C ALA A 632 -11.60 19.27 42.36
N GLY A 633 -12.06 19.05 43.60
CA GLY A 633 -11.76 19.94 44.74
C GLY A 633 -12.08 21.43 44.50
N GLY A 634 -13.23 21.75 43.90
CA GLY A 634 -13.65 23.12 43.57
C GLY A 634 -12.97 23.72 42.33
N ALA A 635 -12.03 23.01 41.70
CA ALA A 635 -11.34 23.44 40.50
C ALA A 635 -11.90 22.73 39.25
N SER A 636 -11.77 23.41 38.11
CA SER A 636 -12.17 22.91 36.79
C SER A 636 -11.12 23.23 35.73
N ALA A 637 -10.95 22.34 34.76
CA ALA A 637 -10.04 22.54 33.65
C ALA A 637 -10.59 21.99 32.33
N ILE A 638 -10.20 22.64 31.23
CA ILE A 638 -10.52 22.22 29.86
C ILE A 638 -9.22 22.19 29.04
N LEU A 639 -8.94 21.07 28.39
CA LEU A 639 -7.87 20.90 27.39
C LEU A 639 -8.49 20.54 26.04
N GLU A 640 -8.35 21.40 25.03
CA GLU A 640 -8.87 21.16 23.68
C GLU A 640 -7.73 21.03 22.66
N ASP A 641 -7.74 19.90 21.94
CA ASP A 641 -6.84 19.56 20.83
C ASP A 641 -5.35 19.78 21.12
N PHE A 642 -4.96 19.76 22.41
CA PHE A 642 -3.61 20.08 22.87
C PHE A 642 -3.12 21.44 22.34
N ARG A 643 -4.06 22.37 22.17
CA ARG A 643 -3.85 23.73 21.66
C ARG A 643 -4.40 24.79 22.61
N LEU A 644 -5.47 24.49 23.33
CA LEU A 644 -6.07 25.40 24.31
C LEU A 644 -6.16 24.71 25.67
N LEU A 645 -5.68 25.39 26.71
CA LEU A 645 -5.85 25.00 28.11
C LEU A 645 -6.58 26.14 28.84
N VAL A 646 -7.63 25.80 29.58
CA VAL A 646 -8.32 26.68 30.52
C VAL A 646 -8.25 26.03 31.88
N LEU A 647 -7.79 26.78 32.88
CA LEU A 647 -7.69 26.34 34.28
C LEU A 647 -8.49 27.32 35.13
N ASP A 648 -9.30 26.82 36.05
CA ASP A 648 -10.09 27.61 36.98
C ASP A 648 -10.00 26.98 38.36
N ASP A 649 -9.29 27.62 39.30
CA ASP A 649 -9.12 27.10 40.67
C ASP A 649 -10.26 27.50 41.61
N GLY A 650 -11.33 28.12 41.09
CA GLY A 650 -12.45 28.67 41.86
C GLY A 650 -12.23 30.12 42.31
N THR A 651 -10.99 30.62 42.25
CA THR A 651 -10.65 32.02 42.56
C THR A 651 -10.13 32.78 41.35
N LYS A 652 -9.42 32.09 40.45
CA LYS A 652 -8.77 32.65 39.29
C LYS A 652 -8.86 31.71 38.10
N ARG A 653 -9.32 32.28 36.97
CA ARG A 653 -9.30 31.62 35.67
C ARG A 653 -8.06 32.02 34.87
N ARG A 654 -7.37 31.04 34.31
CA ARG A 654 -6.24 31.20 33.38
C ARG A 654 -6.55 30.52 32.05
N ARG A 655 -6.17 31.16 30.95
CA ARG A 655 -6.35 30.65 29.60
C ARG A 655 -5.04 30.74 28.83
N LYS A 656 -4.62 29.63 28.23
CA LYS A 656 -3.41 29.53 27.43
C LYS A 656 -3.71 28.87 26.09
N LYS A 657 -3.37 29.53 24.99
CA LYS A 657 -3.60 29.03 23.63
C LYS A 657 -2.29 29.02 22.85
N LEU A 658 -1.92 27.87 22.31
CA LEU A 658 -0.78 27.70 21.45
C LEU A 658 -1.11 28.07 20.00
N TRP A 659 -0.10 28.57 19.29
CA TRP A 659 -0.21 28.84 17.86
C TRP A 659 -0.50 27.56 17.06
N GLN A 660 0.25 26.50 17.36
CA GLN A 660 0.11 25.15 16.81
C GLN A 660 -0.18 24.14 17.92
N SER A 661 -0.92 23.09 17.60
CA SER A 661 -1.14 21.96 18.53
C SER A 661 0.19 21.25 18.78
N ASP A 662 0.49 20.96 20.05
CA ASP A 662 1.62 20.13 20.45
C ASP A 662 1.13 18.97 21.31
N LYS A 663 1.10 17.78 20.70
CA LYS A 663 0.64 16.54 21.33
C LYS A 663 1.73 15.81 22.09
N GLY A 664 2.95 16.35 22.20
CA GLY A 664 4.01 15.79 23.06
C GLY A 664 4.95 14.78 22.42
N HIS A 665 4.88 14.52 21.10
CA HIS A 665 5.78 13.54 20.45
C HIS A 665 7.26 13.88 20.65
N SER A 666 7.64 15.16 20.52
CA SER A 666 9.02 15.60 20.76
C SER A 666 9.43 15.42 22.21
N GLY A 667 8.52 15.70 23.15
CA GLY A 667 8.77 15.53 24.58
C GLY A 667 8.90 14.06 24.98
N ALA A 668 8.14 13.17 24.33
CA ALA A 668 8.22 11.73 24.54
C ALA A 668 9.56 11.15 24.08
N VAL A 669 9.97 11.46 22.84
CA VAL A 669 11.26 11.00 22.31
C VAL A 669 12.43 11.54 23.12
N ALA A 670 12.40 12.82 23.49
CA ALA A 670 13.46 13.42 24.30
C ALA A 670 13.56 12.77 25.69
N ALA A 671 12.43 12.64 26.41
CA ALA A 671 12.41 12.03 27.74
C ALA A 671 12.91 10.57 27.72
N PHE A 672 12.54 9.81 26.69
CA PHE A 672 13.00 8.44 26.51
C PHE A 672 14.52 8.34 26.34
N LEU A 673 15.08 9.11 25.39
CA LEU A 673 16.51 9.09 25.10
C LEU A 673 17.35 9.65 26.25
N ASP A 674 16.88 10.70 26.91
CA ASP A 674 17.57 11.30 28.06
C ASP A 674 17.57 10.34 29.27
N GLY A 675 16.45 9.65 29.51
CA GLY A 675 16.35 8.65 30.57
C GLY A 675 17.30 7.49 30.33
N LEU A 676 17.33 6.96 29.08
CA LEU A 676 18.22 5.89 28.67
C LEU A 676 19.70 6.29 28.86
N ARG A 677 20.07 7.48 28.40
CA ARG A 677 21.44 8.01 28.52
C ARG A 677 21.90 8.17 29.97
N ARG A 678 20.99 8.53 30.88
CA ARG A 678 21.28 8.76 32.30
C ARG A 678 21.16 7.51 33.15
N GLY A 679 20.72 6.38 32.59
CA GLY A 679 20.35 5.19 33.36
C GLY A 679 19.18 5.42 34.34
N ALA A 680 18.32 6.40 34.04
CA ALA A 680 17.10 6.62 34.81
C ALA A 680 16.05 5.54 34.48
N PRO A 681 15.04 5.30 35.34
CA PRO A 681 13.91 4.45 34.98
C PRO A 681 13.17 4.97 33.73
N PRO A 682 12.48 4.08 32.98
CA PRO A 682 11.66 4.47 31.84
C PRO A 682 10.67 5.60 32.19
N PRO A 683 10.39 6.56 31.29
CA PRO A 683 9.51 7.70 31.60
C PRO A 683 8.04 7.32 31.87
N ILE A 684 7.64 6.11 31.52
CA ILE A 684 6.32 5.54 31.81
C ILE A 684 6.54 4.36 32.76
N PRO A 685 6.04 4.42 34.00
CA PRO A 685 6.09 3.29 34.93
C PRO A 685 5.43 2.04 34.34
N TYR A 686 6.04 0.87 34.55
CA TYR A 686 5.59 -0.39 33.92
C TYR A 686 4.25 -0.90 34.45
N ASP A 687 3.97 -0.67 35.72
CA ASP A 687 2.65 -0.86 36.32
C ASP A 687 1.58 -0.06 35.57
N GLN A 688 1.80 1.24 35.31
CA GLN A 688 0.88 2.05 34.52
C GLN A 688 0.78 1.58 33.07
N LEU A 689 1.91 1.22 32.47
CA LEU A 689 1.97 0.77 31.07
C LEU A 689 1.17 -0.52 30.87
N PHE A 690 1.39 -1.51 31.72
CA PHE A 690 0.71 -2.80 31.63
C PHE A 690 -0.76 -2.70 32.06
N ALA A 691 -1.09 -1.91 33.08
CA ALA A 691 -2.48 -1.65 33.46
C ALA A 691 -3.25 -0.95 32.31
N THR A 692 -2.59 -0.04 31.59
CA THR A 692 -3.19 0.60 30.40
C THR A 692 -3.44 -0.41 29.28
N ALA A 693 -2.48 -1.30 29.02
CA ALA A 693 -2.63 -2.33 28.00
C ALA A 693 -3.75 -3.31 28.35
N ASP A 694 -3.81 -3.78 29.60
CA ASP A 694 -4.85 -4.67 30.11
C ASP A 694 -6.25 -4.03 30.05
N LEU A 695 -6.37 -2.79 30.53
CA LEU A 695 -7.60 -2.00 30.45
C LEU A 695 -8.05 -1.81 28.98
N THR A 696 -7.10 -1.58 28.07
CA THR A 696 -7.40 -1.44 26.64
C THR A 696 -7.94 -2.75 26.05
N LEU A 697 -7.33 -3.88 26.38
CA LEU A 697 -7.77 -5.20 25.89
C LEU A 697 -9.16 -5.53 26.43
N THR A 698 -9.39 -5.30 27.72
CA THR A 698 -10.71 -5.45 28.35
C THR A 698 -11.76 -4.52 27.70
N ALA A 699 -11.36 -3.29 27.35
CA ALA A 699 -12.25 -2.35 26.67
C ALA A 699 -12.61 -2.80 25.25
N ALA A 700 -11.75 -3.54 24.56
CA ALA A 700 -11.96 -3.91 23.16
C ALA A 700 -13.04 -4.98 22.96
N GLY A 701 -13.28 -5.84 23.96
CA GLY A 701 -14.29 -6.90 23.90
C GLY A 701 -13.86 -8.13 24.68
#